data_AF-D6Y0Y1-F1
#
_entry.id   AF-D6Y0Y1-F1
#
_cell.length_a   1.000
_cell.length_b   1.000
_cell.length_c   1.000
_cell.angle_alpha   90.00
_cell.angle_beta   90.00
_cell.angle_gamma   90.00
#
_symmetry.space_group_name_H-M   'P 1'
#
loop_
_entity.id
_entity.type
_entity.pdbx_description
1 polymer ?
#
loop_
_entity_poly.entity_id
_entity_poly.type
_entity_poly.pdbx_seq_one_letter_code
_entity_poly.pdbx_strand_id
1 'polypeptide(L)'
;MAIRKSPCIFGRGALIGSGTTALADEEGNGDTFKLDVLHTNDIHSKIDNFGKLSGLIDDIRSQSENSLYVDAGDIFSGSPVVDLQYGEPIIALLNEMGLDVMTIGNHEFDYGQNHLQDRIEQSEFPWIGANMEVIEPTHHVDQPDPYEIFEFDDVSVGIFGMTQAPPATRPAGIIGMEFHDYVETALEYEYLADEVDILIAVNHIGLSADQALAEEVEFFDAIIGGHSHTRITEPRMVNGTPIVQAGSDANYLGHSTFTLDKETGDVSFDFELNDVREVDESMINETVDAMVQGYLDEAEEILSEVIGHTNTGLNRNDRWEMDVSLGNFWTDSMRNALGTDIAFTNNGGIRANIAAGDITANDIYTTEPFGNEITEIEMVGHDLVEVIEHSYTRSADSFGYQVDLQVSGAEYIIYYNEDETFAGVDFFIDGEPMDMDETYSIAINNFMYEGGDGYEMFAETSELIQEAAGYVAVSMFQYVEELMETEGAVDYAPTEGRIQMLPVDEMTIDLPFTDILENNWAFDYVAHLYGNGIVNGTTETTFSPARDVTRGEFAALVTRSLGLEVADPDGDAPFSDLGATLGSEITAAYDAGLVQGHLDGTFRETASITREEMAVIAARAYEHVTGEDVPTLGEHNHPDFDQVAAFAVEGFGGMIEVGLFEGNLDGELMPKANTQRSEAAKVVYYMSQW
;
A
#
# COMPACT_ATOMS: atom_id res chain seq x y z
N MET A 1 12.37 43.64 -9.56
CA MET A 1 11.09 44.38 -9.72
C MET A 1 10.98 44.99 -11.12
N ALA A 2 10.68 44.16 -12.11
CA ALA A 2 10.16 44.54 -13.41
C ALA A 2 9.42 43.31 -13.96
N ILE A 3 8.13 43.24 -13.67
CA ILE A 3 7.24 42.13 -14.06
C ILE A 3 6.97 42.27 -15.57
N ARG A 4 7.42 41.29 -16.38
CA ARG A 4 6.98 41.15 -17.77
C ARG A 4 5.83 40.15 -17.81
N LYS A 5 4.62 40.66 -17.96
CA LYS A 5 3.46 39.88 -18.43
C LYS A 5 3.18 40.31 -19.87
N SER A 6 3.18 39.35 -20.80
CA SER A 6 2.53 39.48 -22.11
C SER A 6 1.63 38.27 -22.35
N PRO A 7 0.42 38.45 -22.90
CA PRO A 7 -0.59 37.40 -22.95
C PRO A 7 -0.57 36.64 -24.28
N CYS A 8 -0.68 35.31 -24.20
CA CYS A 8 -0.89 34.44 -25.35
C CYS A 8 -2.37 34.49 -25.79
N ILE A 9 -2.64 34.72 -27.08
CA ILE A 9 -3.98 34.81 -27.67
C ILE A 9 -4.31 33.48 -28.35
N PHE A 10 -5.26 32.71 -27.80
CA PHE A 10 -5.83 31.54 -28.47
C PHE A 10 -7.13 31.88 -29.21
N GLY A 11 -7.17 31.56 -30.51
CA GLY A 11 -8.40 31.56 -31.32
C GLY A 11 -8.92 30.14 -31.52
N ARG A 12 -10.11 29.84 -30.97
CA ARG A 12 -10.88 28.62 -31.24
C ARG A 12 -11.50 28.64 -32.64
N GLY A 13 -11.45 27.51 -33.35
CA GLY A 13 -12.33 27.23 -34.50
C GLY A 13 -12.06 25.88 -35.15
N ALA A 14 -13.03 24.96 -35.08
CA ALA A 14 -12.96 23.60 -35.59
C ALA A 14 -13.61 23.42 -36.99
N LEU A 15 -13.16 22.34 -37.66
CA LEU A 15 -13.74 21.56 -38.78
C LEU A 15 -13.41 21.87 -40.27
N ILE A 16 -12.60 20.93 -40.82
CA ILE A 16 -12.64 20.20 -42.12
C ILE A 16 -12.63 20.97 -43.44
N GLY A 17 -11.58 20.74 -44.23
CA GLY A 17 -11.59 20.92 -45.69
C GLY A 17 -10.23 20.74 -46.34
N SER A 18 -10.05 19.65 -47.09
CA SER A 18 -8.89 19.38 -47.95
C SER A 18 -8.61 20.54 -48.93
N GLY A 19 -7.41 21.09 -48.89
CA GLY A 19 -6.95 22.08 -49.85
C GLY A 19 -5.53 22.51 -49.56
N THR A 20 -4.60 22.02 -50.38
CA THR A 20 -3.22 22.51 -50.45
C THR A 20 -3.20 24.00 -50.77
N THR A 21 -2.85 24.81 -49.76
CA THR A 21 -2.32 26.16 -49.96
C THR A 21 -1.11 26.30 -49.05
N ALA A 22 0.06 26.29 -49.67
CA ALA A 22 1.30 26.76 -49.07
C ALA A 22 1.08 28.17 -48.54
N LEU A 23 1.05 28.31 -47.22
CA LEU A 23 1.36 29.55 -46.56
C LEU A 23 2.87 29.49 -46.31
N ALA A 24 3.58 30.40 -46.97
CA ALA A 24 5.01 30.57 -46.77
C ALA A 24 5.23 31.00 -45.32
N ASP A 25 6.03 30.21 -44.59
CA ASP A 25 6.62 30.63 -43.34
C ASP A 25 7.43 31.90 -43.58
N GLU A 26 7.16 32.94 -42.78
CA GLU A 26 8.14 34.00 -42.59
C GLU A 26 9.30 33.37 -41.80
N GLU A 27 10.35 32.94 -42.50
CA GLU A 27 11.66 32.62 -41.94
C GLU A 27 12.14 33.81 -41.10
N GLY A 28 11.94 33.72 -39.80
CA GLY A 28 12.78 34.40 -38.82
C GLY A 28 14.16 33.76 -38.90
N ASN A 29 15.03 34.36 -39.70
CA ASN A 29 16.45 34.02 -39.81
C ASN A 29 17.19 34.51 -38.54
N GLY A 30 16.87 33.90 -37.40
CA GLY A 30 17.62 33.99 -36.14
C GLY A 30 18.64 32.85 -36.05
N ASP A 31 19.74 33.08 -35.35
CA ASP A 31 20.76 32.06 -35.07
C ASP A 31 20.24 31.16 -33.93
N THR A 32 19.83 29.94 -34.25
CA THR A 32 19.22 29.00 -33.30
C THR A 32 20.14 27.83 -33.03
N PHE A 33 20.26 27.42 -31.77
CA PHE A 33 20.88 26.16 -31.37
C PHE A 33 19.80 25.10 -31.13
N LYS A 34 20.01 23.88 -31.65
CA LYS A 34 19.11 22.75 -31.46
C LYS A 34 19.84 21.63 -30.73
N LEU A 35 19.21 21.10 -29.68
CA LEU A 35 19.65 19.93 -28.93
C LEU A 35 18.52 18.90 -28.87
N ASP A 36 18.84 17.66 -29.23
CA ASP A 36 17.95 16.51 -29.03
C ASP A 36 18.39 15.73 -27.77
N VAL A 37 17.56 15.71 -26.74
CA VAL A 37 17.79 14.92 -25.51
C VAL A 37 16.91 13.67 -25.58
N LEU A 38 17.56 12.54 -25.72
CA LEU A 38 16.97 11.22 -25.64
C LEU A 38 16.99 10.77 -24.19
N HIS A 39 15.91 10.21 -23.68
CA HIS A 39 15.88 9.72 -22.31
C HIS A 39 15.15 8.39 -22.11
N THR A 40 15.68 7.64 -21.15
CA THR A 40 15.04 6.51 -20.49
C THR A 40 14.93 6.78 -18.99
N ASN A 41 14.13 5.96 -18.33
CA ASN A 41 13.95 5.91 -16.88
C ASN A 41 13.38 4.53 -16.55
N ASP A 42 13.59 4.05 -15.33
CA ASP A 42 12.92 2.87 -14.78
C ASP A 42 13.13 1.62 -15.68
N ILE A 43 14.38 1.33 -16.06
CA ILE A 43 14.70 0.20 -16.94
C ILE A 43 14.54 -1.15 -16.22
N HIS A 44 14.72 -1.20 -14.90
CA HIS A 44 14.51 -2.38 -14.05
C HIS A 44 15.10 -3.68 -14.61
N SER A 45 16.38 -3.63 -14.97
CA SER A 45 17.11 -4.77 -15.52
C SER A 45 16.53 -5.36 -16.81
N LYS A 46 15.58 -4.71 -17.49
CA LYS A 46 14.97 -5.19 -18.75
C LYS A 46 15.84 -4.86 -19.96
N ILE A 47 16.65 -5.84 -20.36
CA ILE A 47 17.60 -5.68 -21.46
C ILE A 47 17.07 -6.16 -22.83
N ASP A 48 15.92 -6.86 -22.88
CA ASP A 48 15.41 -7.52 -24.08
C ASP A 48 15.25 -6.57 -25.29
N ASN A 49 14.89 -5.31 -25.04
CA ASN A 49 14.66 -4.31 -26.09
C ASN A 49 15.91 -3.49 -26.44
N PHE A 50 17.06 -3.71 -25.79
CA PHE A 50 18.23 -2.83 -25.93
C PHE A 50 18.77 -2.76 -27.37
N GLY A 51 18.70 -3.86 -28.14
CA GLY A 51 19.08 -3.84 -29.56
C GLY A 51 18.24 -2.86 -30.39
N LYS A 52 16.92 -2.80 -30.13
CA LYS A 52 16.00 -1.86 -30.78
C LYS A 52 16.17 -0.44 -30.26
N LEU A 53 16.28 -0.30 -28.93
CA LEU A 53 16.48 0.99 -28.26
C LEU A 53 17.76 1.67 -28.76
N SER A 54 18.88 0.95 -28.74
CA SER A 54 20.16 1.42 -29.26
C SER A 54 20.08 1.80 -30.73
N GLY A 55 19.43 0.98 -31.54
CA GLY A 55 19.20 1.27 -32.96
C GLY A 55 18.41 2.56 -33.22
N LEU A 56 17.38 2.81 -32.42
CA LEU A 56 16.60 4.03 -32.47
C LEU A 56 17.41 5.25 -32.01
N ILE A 57 18.18 5.11 -30.92
CA ILE A 57 19.09 6.15 -30.43
C ILE A 57 20.10 6.52 -31.52
N ASP A 58 20.74 5.52 -32.15
CA ASP A 58 21.70 5.73 -33.23
C ASP A 58 21.09 6.44 -34.44
N ASP A 59 19.87 6.07 -34.83
CA ASP A 59 19.15 6.71 -35.94
C ASP A 59 18.86 8.19 -35.67
N ILE A 60 18.37 8.51 -34.47
CA ILE A 60 18.09 9.90 -34.07
C ILE A 60 19.39 10.69 -33.97
N ARG A 61 20.41 10.18 -33.27
CA ARG A 61 21.73 10.81 -33.15
C ARG A 61 22.36 11.09 -34.51
N SER A 62 22.16 10.23 -35.51
CA SER A 62 22.68 10.44 -36.87
C SER A 62 22.02 11.60 -37.63
N GLN A 63 20.84 12.04 -37.18
CA GLN A 63 20.03 13.11 -37.75
C GLN A 63 20.10 14.41 -36.94
N SER A 64 20.56 14.33 -35.69
CA SER A 64 20.76 15.46 -34.79
C SER A 64 22.08 16.19 -35.03
N GLU A 65 22.06 17.52 -34.86
CA GLU A 65 23.30 18.31 -34.84
C GLU A 65 24.03 18.17 -33.51
N ASN A 66 23.28 18.21 -32.42
CA ASN A 66 23.73 18.01 -31.05
C ASN A 66 22.72 17.09 -30.36
N SER A 67 23.22 16.13 -29.58
CA SER A 67 22.36 15.19 -28.88
C SER A 67 22.97 14.72 -27.56
N LEU A 68 22.12 14.41 -26.60
CA LEU A 68 22.46 13.69 -25.37
C LEU A 68 21.52 12.49 -25.21
N TYR A 69 22.03 11.40 -24.63
CA TYR A 69 21.24 10.30 -24.09
C TYR A 69 21.41 10.31 -22.57
N VAL A 70 20.31 10.51 -21.85
CA VAL A 70 20.30 10.59 -20.39
C VAL A 70 19.38 9.52 -19.80
N ASP A 71 19.64 9.09 -18.57
CA ASP A 71 18.77 8.16 -17.86
C ASP A 71 18.39 8.73 -16.48
N ALA A 72 17.12 8.62 -16.14
CA ALA A 72 16.57 9.18 -14.91
C ALA A 72 16.55 8.22 -13.72
N GLY A 73 17.30 7.12 -13.73
CA GLY A 73 17.46 6.22 -12.58
C GLY A 73 16.63 4.94 -12.66
N ASP A 74 16.84 4.04 -11.69
CA ASP A 74 16.27 2.69 -11.58
C ASP A 74 16.58 1.80 -12.78
N ILE A 75 17.87 1.62 -13.07
CA ILE A 75 18.31 0.63 -14.07
C ILE A 75 18.44 -0.77 -13.46
N PHE A 76 18.59 -0.88 -12.15
CA PHE A 76 18.73 -2.16 -11.44
C PHE A 76 17.40 -2.75 -10.99
N SER A 77 17.48 -4.02 -10.58
CA SER A 77 16.42 -4.86 -10.04
C SER A 77 15.27 -5.14 -11.00
N GLY A 78 15.03 -6.42 -11.32
CA GLY A 78 13.87 -6.85 -12.10
C GLY A 78 14.13 -7.98 -13.10
N SER A 79 15.36 -8.48 -13.21
CA SER A 79 15.68 -9.61 -14.08
C SER A 79 16.85 -10.45 -13.55
N PRO A 80 16.71 -11.79 -13.42
CA PRO A 80 17.79 -12.67 -12.95
C PRO A 80 19.11 -12.48 -13.68
N VAL A 81 19.04 -12.25 -14.99
CA VAL A 81 20.21 -12.16 -15.87
C VAL A 81 21.12 -11.01 -15.45
N VAL A 82 20.53 -9.91 -14.96
CA VAL A 82 21.25 -8.73 -14.52
C VAL A 82 21.46 -8.76 -13.01
N ASP A 83 20.42 -9.12 -12.25
CA ASP A 83 20.39 -9.02 -10.79
C ASP A 83 21.40 -9.97 -10.12
N LEU A 84 21.52 -11.21 -10.62
CA LEU A 84 22.49 -12.19 -10.10
C LEU A 84 23.94 -11.84 -10.44
N GLN A 85 24.13 -10.91 -11.37
CA GLN A 85 25.42 -10.35 -11.74
C GLN A 85 25.60 -8.92 -11.18
N TYR A 86 24.75 -8.54 -10.22
CA TYR A 86 24.80 -7.27 -9.50
C TYR A 86 24.85 -6.04 -10.42
N GLY A 87 24.11 -6.08 -11.54
CA GLY A 87 24.00 -4.94 -12.47
C GLY A 87 25.10 -4.85 -13.53
N GLU A 88 26.12 -5.71 -13.54
CA GLU A 88 27.21 -5.60 -14.53
C GLU A 88 26.73 -5.63 -15.99
N PRO A 89 25.81 -6.52 -16.41
CA PRO A 89 25.39 -6.59 -17.80
C PRO A 89 24.77 -5.30 -18.33
N ILE A 90 23.94 -4.64 -17.51
CA ILE A 90 23.26 -3.40 -17.95
C ILE A 90 24.25 -2.23 -18.04
N ILE A 91 25.27 -2.15 -17.16
CA ILE A 91 26.33 -1.15 -17.28
C ILE A 91 27.12 -1.35 -18.58
N ALA A 92 27.50 -2.59 -18.90
CA ALA A 92 28.22 -2.88 -20.13
C ALA A 92 27.41 -2.49 -21.39
N LEU A 93 26.10 -2.74 -21.37
CA LEU A 93 25.20 -2.35 -22.45
C LEU A 93 25.04 -0.83 -22.55
N LEU A 94 24.83 -0.12 -21.44
CA LEU A 94 24.67 1.35 -21.43
C LEU A 94 25.95 2.07 -21.87
N ASN A 95 27.12 1.53 -21.52
CA ASN A 95 28.41 1.99 -22.06
C ASN A 95 28.46 1.86 -23.58
N GLU A 96 28.09 0.70 -24.15
CA GLU A 96 28.08 0.49 -25.61
C GLU A 96 27.06 1.38 -26.32
N MET A 97 25.92 1.67 -25.67
CA MET A 97 24.90 2.59 -26.17
C MET A 97 25.31 4.06 -26.07
N GLY A 98 26.41 4.35 -25.39
CA GLY A 98 26.92 5.69 -25.16
C GLY A 98 25.94 6.55 -24.37
N LEU A 99 25.49 6.08 -23.21
CA LEU A 99 24.80 6.94 -22.24
C LEU A 99 25.72 8.12 -21.86
N ASP A 100 25.18 9.33 -21.76
CA ASP A 100 25.96 10.54 -21.51
C ASP A 100 25.97 10.94 -20.03
N VAL A 101 24.87 10.73 -19.30
CA VAL A 101 24.77 10.96 -17.85
C VAL A 101 23.56 10.22 -17.27
N MET A 102 23.67 9.79 -16.01
CA MET A 102 22.60 9.10 -15.29
C MET A 102 22.36 9.73 -13.92
N THR A 103 21.09 9.85 -13.53
CA THR A 103 20.70 10.18 -12.15
C THR A 103 20.56 8.91 -11.32
N ILE A 104 21.04 8.93 -10.07
CA ILE A 104 20.86 7.82 -9.12
C ILE A 104 19.38 7.70 -8.74
N GLY A 105 18.78 6.53 -8.93
CA GLY A 105 17.46 6.15 -8.44
C GLY A 105 17.52 5.36 -7.14
N ASN A 106 16.38 4.79 -6.71
CA ASN A 106 16.30 4.01 -5.49
C ASN A 106 16.85 2.58 -5.64
N HIS A 107 16.66 1.92 -6.77
CA HIS A 107 17.12 0.54 -6.97
C HIS A 107 18.63 0.42 -7.17
N GLU A 108 19.31 1.55 -7.39
CA GLU A 108 20.77 1.58 -7.44
C GLU A 108 21.43 1.09 -6.13
N PHE A 109 20.70 1.13 -5.01
CA PHE A 109 21.16 0.69 -3.70
C PHE A 109 20.84 -0.79 -3.38
N ASP A 110 20.05 -1.47 -4.21
CA ASP A 110 19.53 -2.80 -3.90
C ASP A 110 20.60 -3.87 -3.79
N TYR A 111 21.66 -3.79 -4.61
CA TYR A 111 22.80 -4.72 -4.51
C TYR A 111 23.79 -4.32 -3.42
N GLY A 112 23.51 -3.26 -2.68
CA GLY A 112 24.39 -2.71 -1.66
C GLY A 112 25.49 -1.81 -2.22
N GLN A 113 26.02 -0.98 -1.32
CA GLN A 113 26.92 0.12 -1.65
C GLN A 113 28.22 -0.28 -2.35
N ASN A 114 28.78 -1.45 -2.02
CA ASN A 114 29.99 -1.96 -2.69
C ASN A 114 29.74 -2.21 -4.18
N HIS A 115 28.62 -2.87 -4.49
CA HIS A 115 28.29 -3.17 -5.87
C HIS A 115 27.91 -1.90 -6.62
N LEU A 116 27.17 -0.96 -6.00
CA LEU A 116 26.93 0.35 -6.59
C LEU A 116 28.25 1.06 -6.97
N GLN A 117 29.22 1.13 -6.06
CA GLN A 117 30.52 1.73 -6.36
C GLN A 117 31.26 0.99 -7.48
N ASP A 118 31.26 -0.35 -7.49
CA ASP A 118 31.86 -1.11 -8.58
C ASP A 118 31.19 -0.79 -9.94
N ARG A 119 29.88 -0.56 -9.96
CA ARG A 119 29.12 -0.19 -11.18
C ARG A 119 29.43 1.24 -11.62
N ILE A 120 29.56 2.18 -10.68
CA ILE A 120 30.03 3.56 -10.96
C ILE A 120 31.42 3.53 -11.59
N GLU A 121 32.36 2.77 -11.03
CA GLU A 121 33.74 2.67 -11.56
C GLU A 121 33.82 1.99 -12.95
N GLN A 122 32.84 1.16 -13.29
CA GLN A 122 32.73 0.49 -14.58
C GLN A 122 32.02 1.34 -15.66
N SER A 123 31.33 2.40 -15.25
CA SER A 123 30.57 3.25 -16.15
C SER A 123 31.48 4.20 -16.95
N GLU A 124 31.18 4.38 -18.24
CA GLU A 124 31.83 5.38 -19.10
C GLU A 124 31.11 6.75 -19.05
N PHE A 125 30.09 6.85 -18.19
CA PHE A 125 29.25 8.03 -17.96
C PHE A 125 29.23 8.41 -16.47
N PRO A 126 29.06 9.70 -16.14
CA PRO A 126 28.90 10.17 -14.77
C PRO A 126 27.53 9.82 -14.18
N TRP A 127 27.53 9.62 -12.86
CA TRP A 127 26.34 9.41 -12.03
C TRP A 127 26.13 10.66 -11.17
N ILE A 128 24.94 11.25 -11.22
CA ILE A 128 24.63 12.51 -10.52
C ILE A 128 23.54 12.32 -9.45
N GLY A 129 23.59 13.15 -8.41
CA GLY A 129 22.66 13.11 -7.28
C GLY A 129 22.84 14.29 -6.33
N ALA A 130 22.21 15.42 -6.63
CA ALA A 130 22.41 16.70 -5.94
C ALA A 130 21.93 16.72 -4.50
N ASN A 131 20.90 15.94 -4.18
CA ASN A 131 20.33 15.88 -2.84
C ASN A 131 20.85 14.70 -2.01
N MET A 132 21.81 13.93 -2.52
CA MET A 132 22.47 12.85 -1.77
C MET A 132 23.73 13.39 -1.10
N GLU A 133 23.87 13.23 0.22
CA GLU A 133 25.08 13.57 0.98
C GLU A 133 25.66 12.33 1.65
N VAL A 134 26.92 12.00 1.35
CA VAL A 134 27.67 10.94 2.04
C VAL A 134 28.26 11.48 3.34
N ILE A 135 27.54 11.29 4.46
CA ILE A 135 27.91 11.81 5.79
C ILE A 135 28.93 10.94 6.54
N GLU A 136 29.02 9.64 6.22
CA GLU A 136 30.00 8.73 6.81
C GLU A 136 30.91 8.10 5.74
N PRO A 137 32.06 8.72 5.41
CA PRO A 137 32.93 8.31 4.31
C PRO A 137 33.72 7.01 4.57
N THR A 138 33.40 6.26 5.63
CA THR A 138 33.87 4.87 5.80
C THR A 138 33.03 3.87 5.02
N HIS A 139 31.98 4.34 4.36
CA HIS A 139 31.07 3.58 3.52
C HIS A 139 31.42 3.75 2.04
N HIS A 140 30.99 2.80 1.22
CA HIS A 140 31.73 2.38 0.01
C HIS A 140 31.38 3.13 -1.27
N VAL A 141 30.43 4.08 -1.26
CA VAL A 141 30.03 4.88 -2.43
C VAL A 141 30.61 6.29 -2.32
N ASP A 142 31.24 6.76 -3.39
CA ASP A 142 31.76 8.12 -3.49
C ASP A 142 30.61 9.15 -3.54
N GLN A 143 30.86 10.36 -3.04
CA GLN A 143 29.90 11.47 -3.15
C GLN A 143 29.64 11.77 -4.64
N PRO A 144 28.40 11.62 -5.15
CA PRO A 144 28.08 11.97 -6.53
C PRO A 144 28.17 13.49 -6.73
N ASP A 145 28.51 13.89 -7.95
CA ASP A 145 28.38 15.28 -8.36
C ASP A 145 26.89 15.66 -8.49
N PRO A 146 26.50 16.90 -8.18
CA PRO A 146 25.10 17.32 -8.23
C PRO A 146 24.57 17.47 -9.67
N TYR A 147 25.46 17.75 -10.63
CA TYR A 147 25.13 18.01 -12.02
C TYR A 147 26.35 17.76 -12.92
N GLU A 148 26.10 17.64 -14.22
CA GLU A 148 27.12 17.64 -15.27
C GLU A 148 26.82 18.77 -16.28
N ILE A 149 27.86 19.46 -16.77
CA ILE A 149 27.72 20.51 -17.78
C ILE A 149 28.37 20.06 -19.09
N PHE A 150 27.56 19.99 -20.15
CA PHE A 150 27.98 19.66 -21.50
C PHE A 150 28.18 20.92 -22.34
N GLU A 151 29.31 20.97 -23.06
CA GLU A 151 29.70 22.13 -23.89
C GLU A 151 29.54 21.81 -25.38
N PHE A 152 28.62 22.51 -26.05
CA PHE A 152 28.38 22.43 -27.49
C PHE A 152 28.82 23.74 -28.17
N ASP A 153 30.10 23.81 -28.53
CA ASP A 153 30.76 25.00 -29.09
C ASP A 153 30.67 26.25 -28.18
N ASP A 154 29.63 27.07 -28.37
CA ASP A 154 29.36 28.31 -27.64
C ASP A 154 28.10 28.24 -26.76
N VAL A 155 27.48 27.06 -26.65
CA VAL A 155 26.29 26.80 -25.84
C VAL A 155 26.61 25.75 -24.78
N SER A 156 26.23 26.04 -23.55
CA SER A 156 26.42 25.19 -22.36
C SER A 156 25.09 24.61 -21.89
N VAL A 157 25.07 23.33 -21.54
CA VAL A 157 23.86 22.60 -21.13
C VAL A 157 24.11 21.89 -19.81
N GLY A 158 23.39 22.29 -18.77
CA GLY A 158 23.46 21.68 -17.45
C GLY A 158 22.41 20.57 -17.30
N ILE A 159 22.86 19.40 -16.85
CA ILE A 159 21.99 18.30 -16.42
C ILE A 159 22.11 18.16 -14.91
N PHE A 160 21.02 18.41 -14.20
CA PHE A 160 20.93 18.40 -12.74
C PHE A 160 20.06 17.23 -12.29
N GLY A 161 20.47 16.45 -11.28
CA GLY A 161 19.75 15.24 -10.91
C GLY A 161 19.47 15.13 -9.42
N MET A 162 18.29 14.62 -9.07
CA MET A 162 17.87 14.39 -7.68
C MET A 162 17.16 13.05 -7.54
N THR A 163 17.29 12.44 -6.38
CA THR A 163 16.65 11.17 -6.00
C THR A 163 15.54 11.43 -4.99
N GLN A 164 14.53 10.56 -4.90
CA GLN A 164 13.53 10.61 -3.84
C GLN A 164 14.21 10.69 -2.45
N ALA A 165 13.59 11.43 -1.51
CA ALA A 165 14.14 11.69 -0.19
C ALA A 165 13.14 11.32 0.93
N PRO A 166 13.36 10.22 1.67
CA PRO A 166 14.39 9.20 1.43
C PRO A 166 14.09 8.36 0.17
N PRO A 167 15.09 7.69 -0.44
CA PRO A 167 14.85 6.79 -1.56
C PRO A 167 14.06 5.57 -1.13
N ALA A 168 13.15 5.13 -1.99
CA ALA A 168 12.37 3.91 -1.81
C ALA A 168 13.24 2.64 -1.98
N THR A 169 14.14 2.39 -1.04
CA THR A 169 15.00 1.21 -0.99
C THR A 169 15.12 0.68 0.44
N ARG A 170 15.86 -0.40 0.62
CA ARG A 170 16.14 -0.97 1.93
C ARG A 170 16.93 0.03 2.80
N PRO A 171 16.54 0.25 4.07
CA PRO A 171 17.27 1.16 4.97
C PRO A 171 18.76 0.83 5.10
N ALA A 172 19.13 -0.47 5.05
CA ALA A 172 20.51 -0.92 5.11
C ALA A 172 21.36 -0.47 3.90
N GLY A 173 20.73 -0.29 2.73
CA GLY A 173 21.39 0.14 1.49
C GLY A 173 21.90 1.58 1.57
N ILE A 174 21.25 2.42 2.37
CA ILE A 174 21.53 3.86 2.45
C ILE A 174 22.21 4.30 3.77
N ILE A 175 22.66 3.35 4.60
CA ILE A 175 23.40 3.67 5.84
C ILE A 175 24.62 4.56 5.51
N GLY A 176 24.76 5.66 6.25
CA GLY A 176 25.86 6.62 6.07
C GLY A 176 25.62 7.67 4.98
N MET A 177 24.40 7.73 4.43
CA MET A 177 23.94 8.74 3.49
C MET A 177 22.73 9.49 4.05
N GLU A 178 22.61 10.77 3.72
CA GLU A 178 21.42 11.58 3.94
C GLU A 178 20.87 12.04 2.59
N PHE A 179 19.54 12.08 2.45
CA PHE A 179 18.85 12.58 1.28
C PHE A 179 18.03 13.81 1.67
N HIS A 180 18.37 14.95 1.06
CA HIS A 180 17.78 16.24 1.35
C HIS A 180 16.52 16.50 0.52
N ASP A 181 15.67 17.42 0.98
CA ASP A 181 14.46 17.83 0.27
C ASP A 181 14.79 18.35 -1.14
N TYR A 182 14.03 17.92 -2.15
CA TYR A 182 14.32 18.23 -3.55
C TYR A 182 14.03 19.69 -3.92
N VAL A 183 13.07 20.36 -3.27
CA VAL A 183 12.80 21.79 -3.54
C VAL A 183 13.89 22.65 -2.90
N GLU A 184 14.20 22.40 -1.62
CA GLU A 184 15.26 23.13 -0.92
C GLU A 184 16.60 22.94 -1.64
N THR A 185 16.93 21.69 -2.01
CA THR A 185 18.17 21.39 -2.75
C THR A 185 18.20 22.11 -4.10
N ALA A 186 17.15 22.04 -4.92
CA ALA A 186 17.13 22.73 -6.20
C ALA A 186 17.39 24.24 -6.05
N LEU A 187 16.78 24.89 -5.05
CA LEU A 187 16.97 26.32 -4.79
C LEU A 187 18.41 26.68 -4.38
N GLU A 188 19.19 25.76 -3.80
CA GLU A 188 20.61 25.99 -3.53
C GLU A 188 21.43 26.13 -4.83
N TYR A 189 20.98 25.47 -5.90
CA TYR A 189 21.59 25.47 -7.22
C TYR A 189 20.93 26.43 -8.23
N GLU A 190 20.07 27.36 -7.78
CA GLU A 190 19.44 28.39 -8.64
C GLU A 190 20.46 29.16 -9.49
N TYR A 191 21.69 29.33 -8.98
CA TYR A 191 22.76 30.02 -9.69
C TYR A 191 23.14 29.37 -11.03
N LEU A 192 22.87 28.06 -11.21
CA LEU A 192 23.16 27.36 -12.47
C LEU A 192 22.38 27.92 -13.65
N ALA A 193 21.18 28.47 -13.41
CA ALA A 193 20.38 29.10 -14.46
C ALA A 193 21.04 30.36 -15.06
N ASP A 194 22.01 30.96 -14.36
CA ASP A 194 22.85 32.05 -14.87
C ASP A 194 24.19 31.54 -15.44
N GLU A 195 24.57 30.28 -15.20
CA GLU A 195 25.84 29.68 -15.63
C GLU A 195 25.74 28.86 -16.92
N VAL A 196 24.57 28.28 -17.21
CA VAL A 196 24.31 27.51 -18.43
C VAL A 196 23.24 28.16 -19.31
N ASP A 197 23.24 27.83 -20.60
CA ASP A 197 22.26 28.34 -21.56
C ASP A 197 20.97 27.51 -21.59
N ILE A 198 21.05 26.21 -21.25
CA ILE A 198 19.91 25.31 -21.08
C ILE A 198 20.13 24.51 -19.79
N LEU A 199 19.16 24.48 -18.88
CA LEU A 199 19.22 23.74 -17.62
C LEU A 199 18.06 22.74 -17.52
N ILE A 200 18.40 21.45 -17.47
CA ILE A 200 17.44 20.35 -17.46
C ILE A 200 17.57 19.60 -16.14
N ALA A 201 16.45 19.42 -15.44
CA ALA A 201 16.39 18.48 -14.33
C ALA A 201 16.13 17.07 -14.86
N VAL A 202 16.95 16.09 -14.49
CA VAL A 202 16.76 14.66 -14.76
C VAL A 202 16.60 13.99 -13.41
N ASN A 203 15.37 13.80 -12.96
CA ASN A 203 15.06 13.44 -11.57
C ASN A 203 14.51 12.02 -11.44
N HIS A 204 14.79 11.42 -10.29
CA HIS A 204 14.20 10.18 -9.81
C HIS A 204 13.33 10.43 -8.56
N ILE A 205 12.36 11.35 -8.66
CA ILE A 205 11.49 11.75 -7.51
C ILE A 205 10.01 11.42 -7.71
N GLY A 206 9.62 10.98 -8.90
CA GLY A 206 8.24 10.66 -9.26
C GLY A 206 7.44 11.87 -9.77
N LEU A 207 6.47 11.60 -10.66
CA LEU A 207 5.74 12.66 -11.36
C LEU A 207 5.06 13.67 -10.43
N SER A 208 4.45 13.22 -9.34
CA SER A 208 3.79 14.11 -8.38
C SER A 208 4.78 15.09 -7.72
N ALA A 209 5.98 14.62 -7.39
CA ALA A 209 7.03 15.46 -6.81
C ALA A 209 7.67 16.36 -7.86
N ASP A 210 7.86 15.90 -9.10
CA ASP A 210 8.31 16.77 -10.22
C ASP A 210 7.32 17.91 -10.49
N GLN A 211 6.02 17.64 -10.38
CA GLN A 211 4.99 18.68 -10.49
C GLN A 211 5.09 19.69 -9.33
N ALA A 212 5.24 19.20 -8.09
CA ALA A 212 5.42 20.07 -6.92
C ALA A 212 6.70 20.91 -7.01
N LEU A 213 7.80 20.32 -7.51
CA LEU A 213 9.05 21.03 -7.77
C LEU A 213 8.83 22.16 -8.78
N ALA A 214 8.17 21.90 -9.91
CA ALA A 214 7.88 22.91 -10.92
C ALA A 214 6.88 24.01 -10.46
N GLU A 215 6.12 23.77 -9.38
CA GLU A 215 5.28 24.81 -8.78
C GLU A 215 6.12 25.87 -8.05
N GLU A 216 7.26 25.48 -7.46
CA GLU A 216 8.12 26.34 -6.64
C GLU A 216 9.43 26.78 -7.36
N VAL A 217 9.88 26.00 -8.35
CA VAL A 217 11.14 26.21 -9.09
C VAL A 217 10.86 26.47 -10.57
N GLU A 218 11.06 27.72 -11.02
CA GLU A 218 10.73 28.16 -12.39
C GLU A 218 11.95 28.21 -13.34
N PHE A 219 13.17 27.90 -12.87
CA PHE A 219 14.40 28.12 -13.64
C PHE A 219 14.84 26.92 -14.51
N PHE A 220 14.21 25.76 -14.39
CA PHE A 220 14.46 24.63 -15.27
C PHE A 220 13.73 24.79 -16.60
N ASP A 221 14.43 24.58 -17.70
CA ASP A 221 13.85 24.59 -19.05
C ASP A 221 12.98 23.36 -19.32
N ALA A 222 13.28 22.24 -18.66
CA ALA A 222 12.46 21.04 -18.63
C ALA A 222 12.81 20.17 -17.42
N ILE A 223 11.87 19.28 -17.06
CA ILE A 223 12.07 18.21 -16.10
C ILE A 223 11.82 16.87 -16.82
N ILE A 224 12.79 15.96 -16.72
CA ILE A 224 12.72 14.58 -17.19
C ILE A 224 12.69 13.71 -15.93
N GLY A 225 11.57 13.05 -15.67
CA GLY A 225 11.34 12.26 -14.45
C GLY A 225 11.53 10.76 -14.61
N GLY A 226 11.56 10.06 -13.47
CA GLY A 226 11.53 8.60 -13.31
C GLY A 226 10.65 8.18 -12.12
N HIS A 227 10.90 7.03 -11.51
CA HIS A 227 10.28 6.46 -10.31
C HIS A 227 8.81 6.02 -10.45
N SER A 228 7.95 6.87 -11.02
CA SER A 228 6.50 6.61 -11.07
C SER A 228 6.04 5.76 -12.26
N HIS A 229 6.97 5.28 -13.08
CA HIS A 229 6.76 4.53 -14.34
C HIS A 229 5.75 5.20 -15.29
N THR A 230 5.58 6.52 -15.19
CA THR A 230 4.49 7.20 -15.87
C THR A 230 4.77 7.30 -17.36
N ARG A 231 3.88 6.72 -18.16
CA ARG A 231 3.91 6.91 -19.62
C ARG A 231 3.32 8.28 -20.00
N ILE A 232 4.17 9.26 -20.28
CA ILE A 232 3.76 10.58 -20.75
C ILE A 232 3.85 10.65 -22.27
N THR A 233 2.71 10.79 -22.96
CA THR A 233 2.67 10.96 -24.42
C THR A 233 2.66 12.43 -24.86
N GLU A 234 2.38 13.34 -23.95
CA GLU A 234 2.32 14.79 -24.17
C GLU A 234 2.82 15.50 -22.90
N PRO A 235 3.72 16.50 -22.99
CA PRO A 235 4.33 17.12 -21.81
C PRO A 235 3.31 17.65 -20.81
N ARG A 236 3.55 17.42 -19.52
CA ARG A 236 2.79 18.04 -18.44
C ARG A 236 3.38 19.42 -18.17
N MET A 237 2.62 20.47 -18.46
CA MET A 237 3.05 21.85 -18.24
C MET A 237 2.68 22.31 -16.83
N VAL A 238 3.66 22.71 -16.04
CA VAL A 238 3.48 23.35 -14.72
C VAL A 238 4.27 24.65 -14.71
N ASN A 239 3.59 25.77 -14.46
CA ASN A 239 4.17 27.14 -14.49
C ASN A 239 4.99 27.53 -15.74
N GLY A 240 4.90 26.77 -16.83
CA GLY A 240 5.66 27.00 -18.06
C GLY A 240 6.80 26.00 -18.27
N THR A 241 7.16 25.22 -17.26
CA THR A 241 8.13 24.12 -17.34
C THR A 241 7.44 22.84 -17.85
N PRO A 242 7.93 22.23 -18.94
CA PRO A 242 7.46 20.93 -19.40
C PRO A 242 8.06 19.79 -18.56
N ILE A 243 7.22 18.84 -18.20
CA ILE A 243 7.59 17.61 -17.48
C ILE A 243 7.28 16.40 -18.35
N VAL A 244 8.25 15.49 -18.51
CA VAL A 244 8.16 14.29 -19.34
C VAL A 244 8.73 13.06 -18.62
N GLN A 245 8.29 11.87 -19.02
CA GLN A 245 8.74 10.57 -18.52
C GLN A 245 8.41 9.48 -19.56
N ALA A 246 9.23 8.44 -19.65
CA ALA A 246 9.20 7.42 -20.70
C ALA A 246 8.70 6.04 -20.22
N GLY A 247 7.69 5.97 -19.36
CA GLY A 247 7.16 4.67 -18.90
C GLY A 247 8.22 3.91 -18.10
N SER A 248 8.49 2.64 -18.44
CA SER A 248 9.50 1.79 -17.80
C SER A 248 9.94 0.65 -18.74
N ASP A 249 10.83 -0.24 -18.25
CA ASP A 249 11.26 -1.51 -18.86
C ASP A 249 11.95 -1.36 -20.23
N ALA A 250 12.56 -0.21 -20.50
CA ALA A 250 13.11 0.15 -21.81
C ALA A 250 12.08 -0.01 -22.98
N ASN A 251 10.78 0.07 -22.68
CA ASN A 251 9.72 -0.05 -23.67
C ASN A 251 9.50 1.24 -24.48
N TYR A 252 9.95 2.37 -23.96
CA TYR A 252 9.82 3.67 -24.63
C TYR A 252 11.13 4.45 -24.57
N LEU A 253 11.30 5.33 -25.56
CA LEU A 253 12.38 6.33 -25.61
C LEU A 253 11.74 7.70 -25.70
N GLY A 254 11.95 8.52 -24.68
CA GLY A 254 11.56 9.92 -24.73
C GLY A 254 12.54 10.70 -25.61
N HIS A 255 12.01 11.55 -26.49
CA HIS A 255 12.80 12.41 -27.37
C HIS A 255 12.34 13.85 -27.19
N SER A 256 13.14 14.62 -26.46
CA SER A 256 12.92 16.04 -26.20
C SER A 256 13.79 16.87 -27.14
N THR A 257 13.19 17.82 -27.85
CA THR A 257 13.90 18.78 -28.69
C THR A 257 13.90 20.15 -28.01
N PHE A 258 15.08 20.67 -27.71
CA PHE A 258 15.29 22.03 -27.22
C PHE A 258 15.79 22.90 -28.36
N THR A 259 15.16 24.05 -28.56
CA THR A 259 15.63 25.08 -29.49
C THR A 259 15.86 26.38 -28.75
N LEU A 260 17.11 26.80 -28.66
CA LEU A 260 17.55 28.05 -28.05
C LEU A 260 17.70 29.13 -29.12
N ASP A 261 16.97 30.23 -28.98
CA ASP A 261 17.21 31.44 -29.75
C ASP A 261 18.40 32.20 -29.14
N LYS A 262 19.55 32.22 -29.83
CA LYS A 262 20.78 32.84 -29.31
C LYS A 262 20.69 34.37 -29.18
N GLU A 263 19.69 35.02 -29.78
CA GLU A 263 19.50 36.47 -29.64
C GLU A 263 18.67 36.82 -28.41
N THR A 264 17.63 36.04 -28.10
CA THR A 264 16.71 36.32 -26.98
C THR A 264 17.05 35.56 -25.71
N GLY A 265 17.71 34.41 -25.83
CA GLY A 265 17.89 33.44 -24.76
C GLY A 265 16.63 32.61 -24.48
N ASP A 266 15.59 32.70 -25.32
CA ASP A 266 14.37 31.92 -25.12
C ASP A 266 14.60 30.47 -25.58
N VAL A 267 14.20 29.52 -24.74
CA VAL A 267 14.22 28.07 -25.04
C VAL A 267 12.80 27.60 -25.35
N SER A 268 12.62 26.95 -26.51
CA SER A 268 11.38 26.25 -26.84
C SER A 268 11.57 24.74 -26.78
N PHE A 269 10.51 24.03 -26.39
CA PHE A 269 10.53 22.59 -26.13
C PHE A 269 9.46 21.87 -26.95
N ASP A 270 9.87 20.79 -27.63
CA ASP A 270 8.99 19.81 -28.26
C ASP A 270 9.34 18.40 -27.73
N PHE A 271 8.37 17.48 -27.74
CA PHE A 271 8.55 16.13 -27.21
C PHE A 271 7.83 15.08 -28.04
N GLU A 272 8.47 13.94 -28.22
CA GLU A 272 7.91 12.72 -28.80
C GLU A 272 8.24 11.52 -27.92
N LEU A 273 7.25 10.67 -27.66
CA LEU A 273 7.46 9.38 -26.99
C LEU A 273 7.45 8.26 -28.05
N ASN A 274 8.59 7.61 -28.22
CA ASN A 274 8.75 6.51 -29.16
C ASN A 274 8.49 5.17 -28.46
N ASP A 275 7.68 4.28 -29.06
CA ASP A 275 7.48 2.92 -28.57
C ASP A 275 8.56 1.99 -29.16
N VAL A 276 9.53 1.60 -28.34
CA VAL A 276 10.70 0.81 -28.74
C VAL A 276 10.29 -0.56 -29.28
N ARG A 277 9.20 -1.13 -28.76
CA ARG A 277 8.70 -2.45 -29.17
C ARG A 277 8.23 -2.47 -30.62
N GLU A 278 7.79 -1.32 -31.13
CA GLU A 278 7.29 -1.11 -32.48
C GLU A 278 8.39 -0.70 -33.48
N VAL A 279 9.64 -0.55 -33.01
CA VAL A 279 10.80 -0.27 -33.88
C VAL A 279 11.01 -1.44 -34.85
N ASP A 280 11.22 -1.10 -36.13
CA ASP A 280 11.45 -2.08 -37.19
C ASP A 280 12.75 -2.85 -36.94
N GLU A 281 12.71 -4.16 -37.09
CA GLU A 281 13.86 -5.06 -36.89
C GLU A 281 15.10 -4.66 -37.71
N SER A 282 14.93 -3.94 -38.84
CA SER A 282 16.05 -3.45 -39.63
C SER A 282 16.82 -2.28 -39.01
N MET A 283 16.28 -1.66 -37.96
CA MET A 283 16.95 -0.61 -37.19
C MET A 283 17.78 -1.16 -36.02
N ILE A 284 17.69 -2.45 -35.70
CA ILE A 284 18.39 -3.04 -34.55
C ILE A 284 19.90 -2.79 -34.64
N ASN A 285 20.48 -2.33 -33.53
CA ASN A 285 21.93 -2.32 -33.35
C ASN A 285 22.41 -3.76 -33.07
N GLU A 286 22.97 -4.39 -34.10
CA GLU A 286 23.44 -5.78 -34.08
C GLU A 286 24.54 -6.06 -33.04
N THR A 287 25.31 -5.04 -32.63
CA THR A 287 26.35 -5.22 -31.60
C THR A 287 25.72 -5.31 -30.22
N VAL A 288 24.83 -4.38 -29.89
CA VAL A 288 24.10 -4.39 -28.62
C VAL A 288 23.17 -5.61 -28.53
N ASP A 289 22.47 -5.95 -29.62
CA ASP A 289 21.62 -7.15 -29.66
C ASP A 289 22.44 -8.43 -29.43
N ALA A 290 23.62 -8.55 -30.03
CA ALA A 290 24.51 -9.69 -29.78
C ALA A 290 25.00 -9.78 -28.33
N MET A 291 25.19 -8.65 -27.64
CA MET A 291 25.51 -8.64 -26.20
C MET A 291 24.31 -9.13 -25.38
N VAL A 292 23.10 -8.61 -25.65
CA VAL A 292 21.86 -9.06 -25.01
C VAL A 292 21.68 -10.57 -25.17
N GLN A 293 21.80 -11.10 -26.41
CA GLN A 293 21.68 -12.54 -26.65
C GLN A 293 22.77 -13.34 -25.91
N GLY A 294 23.98 -12.81 -25.78
CA GLY A 294 25.04 -13.42 -24.98
C GLY A 294 24.63 -13.60 -23.52
N TYR A 295 24.12 -12.54 -22.89
CA TYR A 295 23.64 -12.60 -21.51
C TYR A 295 22.43 -13.53 -21.33
N LEU A 296 21.48 -13.52 -22.29
CA LEU A 296 20.33 -14.42 -22.26
C LEU A 296 20.71 -15.89 -22.47
N ASP A 297 21.71 -16.18 -23.31
CA ASP A 297 22.23 -17.54 -23.51
C ASP A 297 22.92 -18.09 -22.24
N GLU A 298 23.49 -17.20 -21.42
CA GLU A 298 24.10 -17.55 -20.12
C GLU A 298 23.08 -17.70 -18.98
N ALA A 299 21.82 -17.30 -19.20
CA ALA A 299 20.77 -17.31 -18.17
C ALA A 299 20.54 -18.70 -17.56
N GLU A 300 20.62 -19.79 -18.34
CA GLU A 300 20.45 -21.16 -17.80
C GLU A 300 21.59 -21.52 -16.82
N GLU A 301 22.81 -21.09 -17.10
CA GLU A 301 23.96 -21.32 -16.22
C GLU A 301 23.85 -20.48 -14.94
N ILE A 302 23.52 -19.20 -15.08
CA ILE A 302 23.32 -18.26 -13.95
C ILE A 302 22.16 -18.73 -13.06
N LEU A 303 21.02 -19.10 -13.64
CA LEU A 303 19.87 -19.58 -12.88
C LEU A 303 20.15 -20.92 -12.18
N SER A 304 21.11 -21.70 -12.68
CA SER A 304 21.57 -22.93 -12.04
C SER A 304 22.60 -22.70 -10.92
N GLU A 305 23.05 -21.46 -10.71
CA GLU A 305 23.98 -21.13 -9.64
C GLU A 305 23.37 -21.41 -8.27
N VAL A 306 24.18 -21.99 -7.39
CA VAL A 306 23.81 -22.29 -6.01
C VAL A 306 24.01 -21.05 -5.16
N ILE A 307 22.91 -20.48 -4.69
CA ILE A 307 22.89 -19.28 -3.83
C ILE A 307 22.87 -19.64 -2.35
N GLY A 308 22.53 -20.88 -2.00
CA GLY A 308 22.42 -21.32 -0.62
C GLY A 308 22.11 -22.80 -0.49
N HIS A 309 21.75 -23.24 0.71
CA HIS A 309 21.44 -24.64 1.00
C HIS A 309 20.35 -24.76 2.06
N THR A 310 19.47 -25.74 1.93
CA THR A 310 18.46 -26.12 2.94
C THR A 310 18.54 -27.62 3.23
N ASN A 311 18.62 -28.00 4.50
CA ASN A 311 18.71 -29.40 4.92
C ASN A 311 17.35 -30.10 4.87
N THR A 312 16.27 -29.36 5.13
CA THR A 312 14.91 -29.91 5.21
C THR A 312 14.07 -29.65 3.95
N GLY A 313 14.45 -28.66 3.14
CA GLY A 313 13.62 -28.11 2.08
C GLY A 313 12.58 -27.12 2.63
N LEU A 314 12.02 -26.31 1.74
CA LEU A 314 10.98 -25.33 2.03
C LEU A 314 9.73 -25.71 1.24
N ASN A 315 8.63 -25.96 1.96
CA ASN A 315 7.41 -26.50 1.39
C ASN A 315 6.21 -25.55 1.52
N ARG A 316 5.23 -25.71 0.64
CA ARG A 316 3.99 -24.93 0.54
C ARG A 316 2.69 -25.73 0.67
N ASN A 317 2.76 -27.02 0.99
CA ASN A 317 1.65 -27.93 0.71
C ASN A 317 0.42 -27.66 1.58
N ASP A 318 0.63 -27.36 2.87
CA ASP A 318 -0.43 -27.23 3.88
C ASP A 318 -0.83 -25.76 4.13
N ARG A 319 -0.38 -24.84 3.27
CA ARG A 319 -0.52 -23.39 3.44
C ARG A 319 -1.95 -22.87 3.56
N TRP A 320 -2.92 -23.66 3.11
CA TRP A 320 -4.35 -23.32 3.18
C TRP A 320 -4.96 -23.59 4.57
N GLU A 321 -4.23 -24.24 5.46
CA GLU A 321 -4.69 -24.62 6.80
C GLU A 321 -3.84 -24.00 7.92
N MET A 322 -2.60 -23.61 7.61
CA MET A 322 -1.59 -23.24 8.58
C MET A 322 -0.41 -22.51 7.92
N ASP A 323 0.55 -22.07 8.73
CA ASP A 323 1.81 -21.54 8.24
C ASP A 323 2.71 -22.69 7.77
N VAL A 324 3.50 -22.42 6.73
CA VAL A 324 4.39 -23.40 6.13
C VAL A 324 5.79 -22.83 5.99
N SER A 325 6.80 -23.70 6.10
CA SER A 325 8.23 -23.33 5.96
C SER A 325 8.54 -22.34 4.83
N LEU A 326 7.95 -22.50 3.64
CA LEU A 326 8.21 -21.57 2.53
C LEU A 326 7.47 -20.24 2.68
N GLY A 327 6.27 -20.24 3.25
CA GLY A 327 5.53 -19.00 3.55
C GLY A 327 6.24 -18.19 4.64
N ASN A 328 6.80 -18.87 5.64
CA ASN A 328 7.58 -18.25 6.71
C ASN A 328 8.87 -17.64 6.16
N PHE A 329 9.67 -18.39 5.41
CA PHE A 329 10.85 -17.85 4.73
C PHE A 329 10.53 -16.64 3.85
N TRP A 330 9.44 -16.72 3.08
CA TRP A 330 9.03 -15.65 2.18
C TRP A 330 8.67 -14.37 2.93
N THR A 331 7.78 -14.47 3.92
CA THR A 331 7.34 -13.31 4.71
C THR A 331 8.45 -12.78 5.61
N ASP A 332 9.33 -13.64 6.13
CA ASP A 332 10.52 -13.21 6.86
C ASP A 332 11.46 -12.42 5.95
N SER A 333 11.64 -12.83 4.69
CA SER A 333 12.48 -12.09 3.74
C SER A 333 11.95 -10.68 3.46
N MET A 334 10.61 -10.52 3.39
CA MET A 334 9.96 -9.22 3.18
C MET A 334 10.06 -8.36 4.44
N ARG A 335 9.76 -8.93 5.61
CA ARG A 335 9.84 -8.25 6.90
C ARG A 335 11.27 -7.82 7.22
N ASN A 336 12.25 -8.68 6.95
CA ASN A 336 13.68 -8.38 7.13
C ASN A 336 14.15 -7.26 6.18
N ALA A 337 13.64 -7.22 4.93
CA ALA A 337 14.00 -6.22 3.95
C ALA A 337 13.74 -4.79 4.44
N LEU A 338 12.57 -4.58 5.04
CA LEU A 338 12.08 -3.25 5.43
C LEU A 338 12.18 -2.98 6.92
N GLY A 339 12.27 -4.03 7.74
CA GLY A 339 12.25 -3.90 9.19
C GLY A 339 10.86 -3.60 9.76
N THR A 340 9.80 -3.98 9.05
CA THR A 340 8.41 -3.76 9.47
C THR A 340 8.01 -4.66 10.65
N ASP A 341 6.92 -4.30 11.33
CA ASP A 341 6.36 -5.08 12.43
C ASP A 341 5.82 -6.41 11.93
N ILE A 342 5.09 -6.39 10.81
CA ILE A 342 4.41 -7.54 10.22
C ILE A 342 4.78 -7.65 8.73
N ALA A 343 4.70 -8.86 8.16
CA ALA A 343 4.64 -9.02 6.72
C ALA A 343 3.60 -10.08 6.31
N PHE A 344 2.89 -9.85 5.21
CA PHE A 344 1.93 -10.79 4.63
C PHE A 344 2.25 -11.11 3.17
N THR A 345 1.94 -12.35 2.77
CA THR A 345 1.85 -12.72 1.36
C THR A 345 0.72 -13.70 1.14
N ASN A 346 0.06 -13.61 -0.01
CA ASN A 346 -1.05 -14.49 -0.38
C ASN A 346 -0.55 -15.84 -0.90
N ASN A 347 -1.27 -16.91 -0.56
CA ASN A 347 -0.97 -18.30 -0.89
C ASN A 347 -1.02 -18.60 -2.40
N GLY A 348 -1.70 -17.75 -3.16
CA GLY A 348 -1.71 -17.75 -4.62
C GLY A 348 -0.35 -17.42 -5.23
N GLY A 349 0.43 -16.55 -4.56
CA GLY A 349 1.76 -16.09 -4.95
C GLY A 349 2.85 -17.17 -4.86
N ILE A 350 2.73 -18.13 -3.95
CA ILE A 350 3.77 -19.14 -3.72
C ILE A 350 3.63 -20.32 -4.71
N ARG A 351 4.54 -20.46 -5.69
CA ARG A 351 4.32 -21.31 -6.89
C ARG A 351 5.02 -22.66 -6.93
N ALA A 352 6.04 -22.89 -6.12
CA ALA A 352 6.73 -24.19 -6.05
C ALA A 352 7.20 -24.50 -4.63
N ASN A 353 7.72 -25.72 -4.43
CA ASN A 353 8.49 -26.08 -3.23
C ASN A 353 9.98 -25.97 -3.58
N ILE A 354 10.82 -25.67 -2.60
CA ILE A 354 12.28 -25.80 -2.71
C ILE A 354 12.70 -27.10 -2.05
N ALA A 355 13.34 -27.98 -2.81
CA ALA A 355 13.74 -29.30 -2.30
C ALA A 355 14.91 -29.18 -1.30
N ALA A 356 15.03 -30.16 -0.40
CA ALA A 356 16.22 -30.29 0.43
C ALA A 356 17.48 -30.48 -0.46
N GLY A 357 18.53 -29.73 -0.15
CA GLY A 357 19.73 -29.64 -0.97
C GLY A 357 20.13 -28.20 -1.25
N ASP A 358 20.86 -28.05 -2.34
CA ASP A 358 21.29 -26.75 -2.83
C ASP A 358 20.07 -25.93 -3.30
N ILE A 359 20.04 -24.66 -2.92
CA ILE A 359 19.07 -23.68 -3.39
C ILE A 359 19.70 -22.96 -4.57
N THR A 360 19.04 -22.99 -5.71
CA THR A 360 19.46 -22.26 -6.90
C THR A 360 18.65 -20.99 -7.11
N ALA A 361 19.15 -20.06 -7.91
CA ALA A 361 18.34 -18.90 -8.28
C ALA A 361 17.06 -19.28 -9.04
N ASN A 362 17.13 -20.33 -9.87
CA ASN A 362 15.95 -20.89 -10.50
C ASN A 362 14.89 -21.35 -9.48
N ASP A 363 15.29 -21.85 -8.30
CA ASP A 363 14.33 -22.27 -7.28
C ASP A 363 13.54 -21.07 -6.72
N ILE A 364 14.20 -19.91 -6.54
CA ILE A 364 13.55 -18.66 -6.11
C ILE A 364 12.59 -18.16 -7.19
N TYR A 365 13.04 -18.00 -8.43
CA TYR A 365 12.17 -17.49 -9.51
C TYR A 365 11.08 -18.49 -9.95
N THR A 366 11.28 -19.79 -9.73
CA THR A 366 10.20 -20.79 -9.92
C THR A 366 9.15 -20.68 -8.82
N THR A 367 9.53 -20.16 -7.66
CA THR A 367 8.69 -20.00 -6.48
C THR A 367 7.95 -18.66 -6.47
N GLU A 368 8.62 -17.58 -6.84
CA GLU A 368 8.13 -16.20 -7.06
C GLU A 368 8.34 -15.85 -8.55
N PRO A 369 7.40 -16.18 -9.45
CA PRO A 369 7.54 -15.91 -10.88
C PRO A 369 6.84 -14.62 -11.33
N PHE A 370 6.27 -13.84 -10.41
CA PHE A 370 5.39 -12.73 -10.78
C PHE A 370 6.15 -11.41 -10.94
N GLY A 371 7.35 -11.30 -10.36
CA GLY A 371 8.06 -10.04 -10.32
C GLY A 371 7.32 -9.02 -9.47
N ASN A 372 6.67 -9.46 -8.39
CA ASN A 372 6.01 -8.57 -7.46
C ASN A 372 7.04 -7.78 -6.66
N GLU A 373 6.67 -6.54 -6.32
CA GLU A 373 7.43 -5.66 -5.46
C GLU A 373 6.86 -5.65 -4.04
N ILE A 374 7.68 -5.28 -3.07
CA ILE A 374 7.26 -5.12 -1.68
C ILE A 374 6.70 -3.71 -1.51
N THR A 375 5.49 -3.61 -0.97
CA THR A 375 4.82 -2.37 -0.59
C THR A 375 4.79 -2.28 0.94
N GLU A 376 5.17 -1.11 1.48
CA GLU A 376 5.09 -0.81 2.91
C GLU A 376 3.87 0.05 3.21
N ILE A 377 3.07 -0.39 4.18
CA ILE A 377 1.88 0.31 4.64
C ILE A 377 1.85 0.40 6.17
N GLU A 378 1.12 1.38 6.69
CA GLU A 378 0.75 1.47 8.10
C GLU A 378 -0.75 1.23 8.26
N MET A 379 -1.15 0.29 9.12
CA MET A 379 -2.55 -0.08 9.33
C MET A 379 -2.85 -0.24 10.83
N VAL A 380 -4.07 0.13 11.26
CA VAL A 380 -4.49 0.03 12.66
C VAL A 380 -4.90 -1.40 12.99
N GLY A 381 -4.60 -1.87 14.21
CA GLY A 381 -4.83 -3.26 14.63
C GLY A 381 -6.24 -3.80 14.38
N HIS A 382 -7.29 -3.01 14.62
CA HIS A 382 -8.66 -3.47 14.39
C HIS A 382 -8.96 -3.79 12.92
N ASP A 383 -8.33 -3.10 11.96
CA ASP A 383 -8.50 -3.37 10.53
C ASP A 383 -7.85 -4.71 10.12
N LEU A 384 -6.82 -5.15 10.83
CA LEU A 384 -6.16 -6.44 10.58
C LEU A 384 -7.06 -7.63 10.87
N VAL A 385 -8.07 -7.47 11.73
CA VAL A 385 -9.08 -8.50 11.95
C VAL A 385 -9.86 -8.77 10.67
N GLU A 386 -10.28 -7.72 9.97
CA GLU A 386 -11.00 -7.83 8.69
C GLU A 386 -10.13 -8.46 7.60
N VAL A 387 -8.83 -8.15 7.58
CA VAL A 387 -7.86 -8.77 6.67
C VAL A 387 -7.78 -10.28 6.89
N ILE A 388 -7.71 -10.75 8.15
CA ILE A 388 -7.67 -12.19 8.46
C ILE A 388 -9.01 -12.87 8.21
N GLU A 389 -10.13 -12.21 8.51
CA GLU A 389 -11.46 -12.71 8.15
C GLU A 389 -11.59 -12.90 6.63
N HIS A 390 -11.19 -11.90 5.84
CA HIS A 390 -11.22 -12.00 4.38
C HIS A 390 -10.31 -13.11 3.87
N SER A 391 -9.09 -13.22 4.40
CA SER A 391 -8.16 -14.33 4.10
C SER A 391 -8.82 -15.70 4.23
N TYR A 392 -9.61 -15.91 5.28
CA TYR A 392 -10.30 -17.18 5.54
C TYR A 392 -11.55 -17.40 4.68
N THR A 393 -12.29 -16.33 4.41
CA THR A 393 -13.64 -16.39 3.84
C THR A 393 -13.69 -16.20 2.33
N ARG A 394 -12.70 -15.53 1.71
CA ARG A 394 -12.73 -15.16 0.28
C ARG A 394 -12.92 -16.32 -0.69
N SER A 395 -12.47 -17.51 -0.30
CA SER A 395 -12.55 -18.73 -1.12
C SER A 395 -13.76 -19.61 -0.80
N ALA A 396 -14.63 -19.23 0.14
CA ALA A 396 -15.73 -20.05 0.66
C ALA A 396 -16.61 -20.63 -0.45
N ASP A 397 -17.01 -19.83 -1.42
CA ASP A 397 -17.88 -20.25 -2.53
C ASP A 397 -17.19 -21.14 -3.58
N SER A 398 -15.86 -21.07 -3.68
CA SER A 398 -15.10 -21.75 -4.75
C SER A 398 -14.39 -23.02 -4.26
N PHE A 399 -13.76 -22.94 -3.08
CA PHE A 399 -12.88 -23.97 -2.54
C PHE A 399 -13.22 -24.36 -1.09
N GLY A 400 -14.17 -23.65 -0.45
CA GLY A 400 -14.46 -23.76 0.98
C GLY A 400 -13.67 -22.73 1.79
N TYR A 401 -13.92 -22.69 3.10
CA TYR A 401 -13.18 -21.83 4.02
C TYR A 401 -11.75 -22.34 4.19
N GLN A 402 -10.78 -21.47 3.99
CA GLN A 402 -9.35 -21.82 4.00
C GLN A 402 -8.51 -20.56 4.19
N VAL A 403 -7.36 -20.68 4.85
CA VAL A 403 -6.41 -19.57 5.03
C VAL A 403 -5.77 -19.19 3.69
N ASP A 404 -5.68 -17.90 3.39
CA ASP A 404 -4.97 -17.43 2.20
C ASP A 404 -3.68 -16.64 2.49
N LEU A 405 -3.49 -16.13 3.70
CA LEU A 405 -2.28 -15.38 4.06
C LEU A 405 -1.23 -16.25 4.77
N GLN A 406 0.03 -16.00 4.45
CA GLN A 406 1.19 -16.37 5.27
C GLN A 406 1.68 -15.11 5.99
N VAL A 407 2.36 -15.26 7.14
CA VAL A 407 2.69 -14.14 8.01
C VAL A 407 4.10 -14.24 8.62
N SER A 408 4.73 -13.08 8.84
CA SER A 408 5.91 -12.90 9.67
C SER A 408 5.68 -11.77 10.69
N GLY A 409 6.34 -11.84 11.84
CA GLY A 409 6.22 -10.85 12.93
C GLY A 409 4.95 -10.98 13.78
N ALA A 410 4.04 -11.88 13.40
CA ALA A 410 2.79 -12.11 14.09
C ALA A 410 2.38 -13.58 14.09
N GLU A 411 1.48 -13.91 15.02
CA GLU A 411 0.79 -15.19 15.10
C GLU A 411 -0.72 -14.93 15.13
N TYR A 412 -1.53 -15.72 14.43
CA TYR A 412 -2.98 -15.62 14.54
C TYR A 412 -3.68 -16.98 14.60
N ILE A 413 -4.76 -17.01 15.36
CA ILE A 413 -5.62 -18.16 15.57
C ILE A 413 -7.00 -17.82 15.03
N ILE A 414 -7.41 -18.49 13.96
CA ILE A 414 -8.76 -18.36 13.41
C ILE A 414 -9.69 -19.31 14.14
N TYR A 415 -10.79 -18.78 14.65
CA TYR A 415 -11.88 -19.55 15.23
C TYR A 415 -13.00 -19.73 14.23
N TYR A 416 -13.50 -20.96 14.10
CA TYR A 416 -14.60 -21.29 13.18
C TYR A 416 -15.75 -22.04 13.87
N ASN A 417 -16.96 -21.81 13.38
CA ASN A 417 -18.18 -22.46 13.87
C ASN A 417 -18.30 -23.91 13.39
N GLU A 418 -19.29 -24.66 13.89
CA GLU A 418 -19.54 -26.05 13.42
C GLU A 418 -19.78 -26.16 11.89
N ASP A 419 -20.23 -25.07 11.25
CA ASP A 419 -20.44 -24.98 9.80
C ASP A 419 -19.26 -24.35 9.05
N GLU A 420 -18.09 -24.25 9.70
CA GLU A 420 -16.83 -23.68 9.18
C GLU A 420 -16.90 -22.17 8.90
N THR A 421 -17.99 -21.49 9.22
CA THR A 421 -18.05 -20.02 9.13
C THR A 421 -17.09 -19.39 10.12
N PHE A 422 -16.50 -18.25 9.74
CA PHE A 422 -15.64 -17.46 10.62
C PHE A 422 -16.38 -17.08 11.91
N ALA A 423 -15.72 -17.25 13.05
CA ALA A 423 -16.27 -16.93 14.37
C ALA A 423 -15.44 -15.89 15.13
N GLY A 424 -14.17 -15.71 14.75
CA GLY A 424 -13.28 -14.71 15.33
C GLY A 424 -11.82 -15.02 15.06
N VAL A 425 -10.95 -14.13 15.53
CA VAL A 425 -9.50 -14.29 15.46
C VAL A 425 -8.86 -13.78 16.74
N ASP A 426 -7.90 -14.54 17.28
CA ASP A 426 -6.92 -14.01 18.21
C ASP A 426 -5.65 -13.69 17.42
N PHE A 427 -5.12 -12.49 17.57
CA PHE A 427 -3.94 -12.01 16.86
C PHE A 427 -2.88 -11.59 17.87
N PHE A 428 -1.64 -12.01 17.67
CA PHE A 428 -0.53 -11.79 18.58
C PHE A 428 0.67 -11.19 17.85
N ILE A 429 1.34 -10.26 18.52
CA ILE A 429 2.58 -9.65 18.07
C ILE A 429 3.59 -9.80 19.20
N ASP A 430 4.76 -10.36 18.88
CA ASP A 430 5.79 -10.75 19.87
C ASP A 430 5.26 -11.64 21.02
N GLY A 431 4.22 -12.43 20.75
CA GLY A 431 3.60 -13.35 21.71
C GLY A 431 2.62 -12.71 22.70
N GLU A 432 2.36 -11.41 22.59
CA GLU A 432 1.32 -10.71 23.35
C GLU A 432 0.11 -10.43 22.44
N PRO A 433 -1.13 -10.37 22.98
CA PRO A 433 -2.30 -10.00 22.20
C PRO A 433 -2.11 -8.62 21.53
N MET A 434 -2.48 -8.53 20.26
CA MET A 434 -2.40 -7.29 19.48
C MET A 434 -3.25 -6.18 20.11
N ASP A 435 -2.68 -4.97 20.22
CA ASP A 435 -3.45 -3.77 20.56
C ASP A 435 -4.23 -3.32 19.33
N MET A 436 -5.56 -3.24 19.45
CA MET A 436 -6.48 -2.92 18.37
C MET A 436 -6.47 -1.45 17.96
N ASP A 437 -5.95 -0.56 18.81
CA ASP A 437 -5.87 0.88 18.55
C ASP A 437 -4.46 1.33 18.14
N GLU A 438 -3.48 0.42 18.16
CA GLU A 438 -2.10 0.69 17.73
C GLU A 438 -1.97 0.55 16.20
N THR A 439 -1.09 1.36 15.62
CA THR A 439 -0.73 1.31 14.19
C THR A 439 0.53 0.46 14.02
N TYR A 440 0.49 -0.47 13.07
CA TYR A 440 1.60 -1.37 12.76
C TYR A 440 2.11 -1.11 11.35
N SER A 441 3.43 -1.19 11.18
CA SER A 441 4.09 -1.19 9.87
C SER A 441 4.03 -2.59 9.25
N ILE A 442 3.66 -2.69 7.97
CA ILE A 442 3.36 -3.96 7.31
C ILE A 442 3.96 -4.00 5.91
N ALA A 443 4.75 -5.04 5.64
CA ALA A 443 5.24 -5.35 4.31
C ALA A 443 4.29 -6.32 3.59
N ILE A 444 3.73 -5.91 2.46
CA ILE A 444 2.90 -6.76 1.57
C ILE A 444 3.48 -6.76 0.16
N ASN A 445 2.93 -7.57 -0.74
CA ASN A 445 3.29 -7.45 -2.16
C ASN A 445 2.34 -6.48 -2.88
N ASN A 446 2.83 -5.78 -3.90
CA ASN A 446 2.09 -4.76 -4.64
C ASN A 446 0.78 -5.29 -5.26
N PHE A 447 0.75 -6.55 -5.73
CA PHE A 447 -0.49 -7.18 -6.21
C PHE A 447 -1.59 -7.18 -5.15
N MET A 448 -1.27 -7.46 -3.88
CA MET A 448 -2.25 -7.41 -2.79
C MET A 448 -2.66 -5.96 -2.47
N TYR A 449 -1.72 -5.02 -2.46
CA TYR A 449 -2.03 -3.60 -2.23
C TYR A 449 -2.99 -3.04 -3.27
N GLU A 450 -2.82 -3.42 -4.54
CA GLU A 450 -3.70 -3.02 -5.66
C GLU A 450 -5.09 -3.70 -5.64
N GLY A 451 -5.42 -4.46 -4.58
CA GLY A 451 -6.69 -5.16 -4.44
C GLY A 451 -6.72 -6.56 -5.07
N GLY A 452 -5.57 -7.08 -5.48
CA GLY A 452 -5.43 -8.47 -5.92
C GLY A 452 -5.99 -9.44 -4.88
N ASP A 453 -6.59 -10.54 -5.36
CA ASP A 453 -7.29 -11.52 -4.51
C ASP A 453 -8.46 -10.98 -3.65
N GLY A 454 -8.89 -9.73 -3.89
CA GLY A 454 -9.97 -9.05 -3.17
C GLY A 454 -9.51 -8.35 -1.89
N TYR A 455 -8.22 -8.03 -1.78
CA TYR A 455 -7.68 -7.31 -0.62
C TYR A 455 -7.72 -5.79 -0.82
N GLU A 456 -8.81 -5.24 -1.39
CA GLU A 456 -8.95 -3.79 -1.59
C GLU A 456 -8.80 -3.00 -0.28
N MET A 457 -9.10 -3.62 0.87
CA MET A 457 -8.94 -2.98 2.18
C MET A 457 -7.52 -2.51 2.46
N PHE A 458 -6.47 -3.16 1.91
CA PHE A 458 -5.11 -2.64 2.09
C PHE A 458 -4.96 -1.21 1.56
N ALA A 459 -5.53 -0.89 0.39
CA ALA A 459 -5.48 0.48 -0.12
C ALA A 459 -6.55 1.40 0.51
N GLU A 460 -7.66 0.87 1.01
CA GLU A 460 -8.77 1.67 1.54
C GLU A 460 -8.60 2.08 3.01
N THR A 461 -7.92 1.27 3.83
CA THR A 461 -7.82 1.47 5.29
C THR A 461 -6.40 1.68 5.82
N SER A 462 -5.36 1.58 4.97
CA SER A 462 -3.97 1.86 5.36
C SER A 462 -3.46 3.21 4.87
N GLU A 463 -2.37 3.67 5.50
CA GLU A 463 -1.51 4.71 4.96
C GLU A 463 -0.37 4.07 4.16
N LEU A 464 -0.23 4.47 2.88
CA LEU A 464 0.88 4.04 2.05
C LEU A 464 2.17 4.75 2.47
N ILE A 465 3.14 3.98 2.95
CA ILE A 465 4.47 4.49 3.33
C ILE A 465 5.42 4.42 2.13
N GLN A 466 5.43 3.27 1.43
CA GLN A 466 6.31 3.05 0.28
C GLN A 466 5.65 2.12 -0.75
N GLU A 467 5.47 2.62 -1.98
CA GLU A 467 4.78 1.88 -3.07
C GLU A 467 5.57 0.66 -3.55
N ALA A 468 6.86 0.86 -3.84
CA ALA A 468 7.78 -0.16 -4.31
C ALA A 468 9.10 -0.09 -3.55
N ALA A 469 9.41 -1.11 -2.76
CA ALA A 469 10.61 -1.18 -1.91
C ALA A 469 11.63 -2.22 -2.38
N GLY A 470 11.52 -2.63 -3.64
CA GLY A 470 12.29 -3.72 -4.23
C GLY A 470 11.46 -4.96 -4.50
N TYR A 471 11.99 -5.80 -5.38
CA TYR A 471 11.34 -7.06 -5.74
C TYR A 471 11.39 -8.08 -4.61
N VAL A 472 10.29 -8.81 -4.44
CA VAL A 472 10.19 -9.92 -3.47
C VAL A 472 11.25 -10.99 -3.75
N ALA A 473 11.52 -11.30 -5.02
CA ALA A 473 12.57 -12.27 -5.36
C ALA A 473 13.96 -11.80 -4.89
N VAL A 474 14.28 -10.51 -5.08
CA VAL A 474 15.52 -9.89 -4.59
C VAL A 474 15.60 -9.98 -3.07
N SER A 475 14.48 -9.75 -2.36
CA SER A 475 14.48 -9.90 -0.92
C SER A 475 14.78 -11.31 -0.44
N MET A 476 14.25 -12.31 -1.15
CA MET A 476 14.54 -13.71 -0.87
C MET A 476 16.02 -14.03 -1.10
N PHE A 477 16.65 -13.54 -2.18
CA PHE A 477 18.09 -13.74 -2.44
C PHE A 477 18.95 -13.21 -1.31
N GLN A 478 18.72 -11.95 -0.92
CA GLN A 478 19.48 -11.30 0.15
C GLN A 478 19.27 -12.01 1.49
N TYR A 479 18.05 -12.47 1.76
CA TYR A 479 17.77 -13.20 2.98
C TYR A 479 18.39 -14.61 2.99
N VAL A 480 18.50 -15.28 1.83
CA VAL A 480 19.32 -16.50 1.71
C VAL A 480 20.77 -16.19 2.07
N GLU A 481 21.36 -15.12 1.51
CA GLU A 481 22.75 -14.73 1.81
C GLU A 481 22.96 -14.48 3.30
N GLU A 482 22.07 -13.71 3.93
CA GLU A 482 22.11 -13.43 5.38
C GLU A 482 22.03 -14.71 6.20
N LEU A 483 21.07 -15.60 5.92
CA LEU A 483 20.92 -16.87 6.63
C LEU A 483 22.13 -17.80 6.39
N MET A 484 22.69 -17.80 5.19
CA MET A 484 23.90 -18.56 4.90
C MET A 484 25.12 -18.03 5.67
N GLU A 485 25.24 -16.72 5.87
CA GLU A 485 26.31 -16.12 6.67
C GLU A 485 26.12 -16.37 8.18
N THR A 486 24.89 -16.21 8.67
CA THR A 486 24.57 -16.20 10.10
C THR A 486 24.26 -17.59 10.67
N GLU A 487 23.57 -18.44 9.90
CA GLU A 487 23.07 -19.76 10.33
C GLU A 487 23.72 -20.92 9.56
N GLY A 488 24.19 -20.68 8.33
CA GLY A 488 24.86 -21.66 7.48
C GLY A 488 23.93 -22.56 6.66
N ALA A 489 22.62 -22.39 6.78
CA ALA A 489 21.58 -23.02 5.97
C ALA A 489 20.26 -22.24 6.09
N VAL A 490 19.39 -22.36 5.08
CA VAL A 490 18.03 -21.82 5.08
C VAL A 490 17.07 -22.93 5.55
N ASP A 491 16.99 -23.12 6.87
CA ASP A 491 16.19 -24.17 7.48
C ASP A 491 15.00 -23.59 8.25
N TYR A 492 13.80 -24.02 7.87
CA TYR A 492 12.55 -23.68 8.55
C TYR A 492 11.87 -24.94 9.08
N ALA A 493 11.21 -24.82 10.22
CA ALA A 493 10.30 -25.87 10.68
C ALA A 493 9.15 -26.03 9.66
N PRO A 494 8.55 -27.23 9.49
CA PRO A 494 7.40 -27.39 8.59
C PRO A 494 6.28 -26.38 8.86
N THR A 495 6.12 -26.02 10.13
CA THR A 495 5.30 -24.94 10.70
C THR A 495 5.98 -24.46 11.98
N GLU A 496 5.83 -23.18 12.27
CA GLU A 496 6.26 -22.54 13.51
C GLU A 496 5.06 -22.21 14.43
N GLY A 497 3.84 -22.48 13.98
CA GLY A 497 2.61 -22.20 14.71
C GLY A 497 2.11 -20.77 14.55
N ARG A 498 2.64 -20.04 13.55
CA ARG A 498 2.22 -18.66 13.24
C ARG A 498 0.75 -18.58 12.84
N ILE A 499 0.21 -19.66 12.26
CA ILE A 499 -1.19 -19.71 11.84
C ILE A 499 -1.83 -20.98 12.35
N GLN A 500 -2.94 -20.81 13.06
CA GLN A 500 -3.73 -21.91 13.59
C GLN A 500 -5.21 -21.72 13.24
N MET A 501 -5.93 -22.83 13.07
CA MET A 501 -7.38 -22.84 12.97
C MET A 501 -7.93 -23.75 14.05
N LEU A 502 -8.83 -23.22 14.88
CA LEU A 502 -9.45 -23.96 15.98
C LEU A 502 -10.98 -23.81 15.92
N PRO A 503 -11.75 -24.81 16.36
CA PRO A 503 -13.18 -24.62 16.53
C PRO A 503 -13.46 -23.58 17.62
N VAL A 504 -14.58 -22.86 17.50
CA VAL A 504 -14.95 -21.75 18.40
C VAL A 504 -15.07 -22.16 19.88
N ASP A 505 -15.28 -23.44 20.20
CA ASP A 505 -15.31 -23.91 21.59
C ASP A 505 -13.93 -24.00 22.25
N GLU A 506 -12.85 -23.87 21.47
CA GLU A 506 -11.47 -23.71 21.96
C GLU A 506 -11.07 -22.24 22.13
N MET A 507 -11.92 -21.28 21.79
CA MET A 507 -11.65 -19.85 21.99
C MET A 507 -11.59 -19.51 23.48
N THR A 508 -10.43 -19.06 23.94
CA THR A 508 -10.23 -18.66 25.35
C THR A 508 -10.44 -17.17 25.51
N ILE A 509 -11.60 -16.76 26.01
CA ILE A 509 -11.85 -15.34 26.26
C ILE A 509 -11.50 -15.00 27.70
N ASP A 510 -10.37 -14.31 27.92
CA ASP A 510 -9.98 -13.84 29.26
C ASP A 510 -10.73 -12.56 29.63
N LEU A 511 -11.76 -12.71 30.46
CA LEU A 511 -12.48 -11.58 31.02
C LEU A 511 -11.79 -11.10 32.31
N PRO A 512 -11.56 -9.80 32.51
CA PRO A 512 -11.01 -9.29 33.77
C PRO A 512 -12.02 -9.39 34.94
N PHE A 513 -13.26 -9.81 34.66
CA PHE A 513 -14.40 -9.77 35.56
C PHE A 513 -14.46 -11.00 36.48
N THR A 514 -14.13 -10.80 37.75
CA THR A 514 -14.13 -11.87 38.77
C THR A 514 -15.52 -12.41 39.15
N ASP A 515 -16.59 -11.73 38.75
CA ASP A 515 -17.98 -12.04 39.09
C ASP A 515 -18.81 -12.61 37.92
N ILE A 516 -18.18 -12.87 36.77
CA ILE A 516 -18.73 -13.64 35.67
C ILE A 516 -17.73 -14.73 35.28
N LEU A 517 -17.95 -15.91 35.83
CA LEU A 517 -17.07 -17.08 35.59
C LEU A 517 -17.52 -17.80 34.32
N GLU A 518 -16.63 -18.56 33.68
CA GLU A 518 -16.89 -19.37 32.46
C GLU A 518 -18.18 -20.21 32.51
N ASN A 519 -18.59 -20.66 33.70
CA ASN A 519 -19.81 -21.45 33.87
C ASN A 519 -21.10 -20.63 34.05
N ASN A 520 -21.02 -19.29 33.94
CA ASN A 520 -22.16 -18.40 33.98
C ASN A 520 -22.82 -18.37 32.59
N TRP A 521 -24.15 -18.45 32.54
CA TRP A 521 -24.91 -18.44 31.28
C TRP A 521 -24.68 -17.18 30.42
N ALA A 522 -24.23 -16.09 31.04
CA ALA A 522 -23.96 -14.83 30.36
C ALA A 522 -22.47 -14.62 30.02
N PHE A 523 -21.60 -15.58 30.36
CA PHE A 523 -20.16 -15.44 30.15
C PHE A 523 -19.85 -15.15 28.69
N ASP A 524 -20.26 -16.02 27.77
CA ASP A 524 -19.96 -15.89 26.33
C ASP A 524 -20.46 -14.56 25.74
N TYR A 525 -21.65 -14.10 26.13
CA TYR A 525 -22.18 -12.82 25.69
C TYR A 525 -21.35 -11.64 26.18
N VAL A 526 -20.92 -11.66 27.44
CA VAL A 526 -20.10 -10.58 28.01
C VAL A 526 -18.69 -10.63 27.46
N ALA A 527 -18.16 -11.82 27.26
CA ALA A 527 -16.86 -12.12 26.68
C ALA A 527 -16.74 -11.51 25.27
N HIS A 528 -17.68 -11.86 24.39
CA HIS A 528 -17.75 -11.31 23.04
C HIS A 528 -17.89 -9.78 23.03
N LEU A 529 -18.84 -9.24 23.81
CA LEU A 529 -19.05 -7.79 23.85
C LEU A 529 -17.87 -7.02 24.47
N TYR A 530 -17.11 -7.64 25.37
CA TYR A 530 -15.94 -7.02 25.99
C TYR A 530 -14.76 -7.00 25.02
N GLY A 531 -14.51 -8.12 24.33
CA GLY A 531 -13.46 -8.22 23.31
C GLY A 531 -13.65 -7.22 22.16
N ASN A 532 -14.90 -6.92 21.80
CA ASN A 532 -15.25 -5.93 20.78
C ASN A 532 -15.37 -4.49 21.33
N GLY A 533 -14.94 -4.21 22.57
CA GLY A 533 -15.01 -2.87 23.16
C GLY A 533 -16.43 -2.33 23.42
N ILE A 534 -17.48 -3.13 23.19
CA ILE A 534 -18.89 -2.71 23.32
C ILE A 534 -19.28 -2.54 24.80
N VAL A 535 -18.89 -3.50 25.65
CA VAL A 535 -19.23 -3.49 27.07
C VAL A 535 -18.01 -3.38 27.97
N ASN A 536 -18.12 -2.52 28.99
CA ASN A 536 -17.15 -2.39 30.06
C ASN A 536 -17.70 -2.90 31.40
N GLY A 537 -16.81 -3.26 32.31
CA GLY A 537 -17.15 -3.57 33.69
C GLY A 537 -17.72 -2.36 34.45
N THR A 538 -18.47 -2.62 35.51
CA THR A 538 -18.81 -1.59 36.51
C THR A 538 -17.59 -1.09 37.29
N THR A 539 -16.53 -1.90 37.31
CA THR A 539 -15.17 -1.57 37.71
C THR A 539 -14.22 -2.38 36.82
N GLU A 540 -12.90 -2.12 36.90
CA GLU A 540 -11.87 -2.88 36.17
C GLU A 540 -12.03 -4.41 36.30
N THR A 541 -12.42 -4.92 37.48
CA THR A 541 -12.48 -6.38 37.74
C THR A 541 -13.88 -6.91 38.02
N THR A 542 -14.94 -6.17 37.70
CA THR A 542 -16.32 -6.54 38.08
C THR A 542 -17.35 -6.08 37.06
N PHE A 543 -18.10 -7.04 36.50
CA PHE A 543 -19.16 -6.81 35.52
C PHE A 543 -20.50 -6.43 36.15
N SER A 544 -20.80 -6.94 37.35
CA SER A 544 -22.09 -6.82 38.06
C SER A 544 -23.29 -7.41 37.28
N PRO A 545 -23.31 -8.72 36.97
CA PRO A 545 -24.31 -9.31 36.06
C PRO A 545 -25.76 -9.13 36.55
N ALA A 546 -26.00 -9.20 37.86
CA ALA A 546 -27.33 -9.08 38.47
C ALA A 546 -27.77 -7.63 38.77
N ARG A 547 -26.97 -6.63 38.40
CA ARG A 547 -27.35 -5.22 38.58
C ARG A 547 -28.33 -4.83 37.48
N ASP A 548 -29.40 -4.14 37.86
CA ASP A 548 -30.30 -3.49 36.89
C ASP A 548 -29.49 -2.53 35.99
N VAL A 549 -29.65 -2.68 34.68
CA VAL A 549 -29.07 -1.77 33.68
C VAL A 549 -29.97 -0.55 33.53
N THR A 550 -29.37 0.62 33.39
CA THR A 550 -30.12 1.86 33.15
C THR A 550 -30.47 2.02 31.68
N ARG A 551 -31.50 2.82 31.39
CA ARG A 551 -31.93 3.11 30.03
C ARG A 551 -30.84 3.82 29.21
N GLY A 552 -30.05 4.69 29.84
CA GLY A 552 -28.87 5.31 29.23
C GLY A 552 -27.78 4.30 28.91
N GLU A 553 -27.44 3.43 29.86
CA GLU A 553 -26.43 2.39 29.63
C GLU A 553 -26.82 1.44 28.49
N PHE A 554 -28.10 1.03 28.41
CA PHE A 554 -28.55 0.17 27.32
C PHE A 554 -28.48 0.87 25.95
N ALA A 555 -28.89 2.14 25.86
CA ALA A 555 -28.79 2.92 24.64
C ALA A 555 -27.33 3.07 24.16
N ALA A 556 -26.41 3.31 25.09
CA ALA A 556 -24.98 3.38 24.77
C ALA A 556 -24.41 2.05 24.27
N LEU A 557 -24.80 0.92 24.88
CA LEU A 557 -24.39 -0.41 24.39
C LEU A 557 -24.88 -0.68 22.97
N VAL A 558 -26.13 -0.34 22.65
CA VAL A 558 -26.68 -0.47 21.30
C VAL A 558 -25.95 0.44 20.31
N THR A 559 -25.60 1.66 20.73
CA THR A 559 -24.86 2.62 19.89
C THR A 559 -23.50 2.06 19.48
N ARG A 560 -22.72 1.57 20.45
CA ARG A 560 -21.41 0.96 20.21
C ARG A 560 -21.53 -0.32 19.38
N SER A 561 -22.50 -1.16 19.71
CA SER A 561 -22.75 -2.42 19.01
C SER A 561 -23.09 -2.25 17.52
N LEU A 562 -23.59 -1.08 17.12
CA LEU A 562 -23.94 -0.77 15.73
C LEU A 562 -22.91 0.15 15.06
N GLY A 563 -21.78 0.44 15.71
CA GLY A 563 -20.73 1.29 15.15
C GLY A 563 -21.18 2.72 14.82
N LEU A 564 -22.20 3.25 15.51
CA LEU A 564 -22.75 4.57 15.16
C LEU A 564 -21.75 5.69 15.46
N GLU A 565 -21.55 6.60 14.51
CA GLU A 565 -20.69 7.77 14.69
C GLU A 565 -21.16 8.64 15.86
N VAL A 566 -20.25 8.92 16.80
CA VAL A 566 -20.49 9.78 17.97
C VAL A 566 -19.85 11.14 17.72
N ALA A 567 -20.35 11.87 16.74
CA ALA A 567 -19.87 13.21 16.41
C ALA A 567 -20.80 14.27 17.03
N ASP A 568 -20.27 14.99 18.02
CA ASP A 568 -20.85 16.16 18.72
C ASP A 568 -21.54 15.89 20.09
N PRO A 569 -20.90 16.23 21.23
CA PRO A 569 -21.53 16.17 22.55
C PRO A 569 -22.64 17.22 22.77
N ASP A 570 -22.82 18.18 21.86
CA ASP A 570 -23.90 19.20 21.86
C ASP A 570 -25.02 18.89 20.83
N GLY A 571 -25.14 17.65 20.35
CA GLY A 571 -26.10 17.27 19.30
C GLY A 571 -27.59 17.54 19.61
N ASP A 572 -28.45 17.38 18.59
CA ASP A 572 -29.83 17.89 18.55
C ASP A 572 -30.85 17.12 19.44
N ALA A 573 -30.41 16.13 20.24
CA ALA A 573 -31.30 15.34 21.08
C ALA A 573 -32.11 16.25 22.04
N PRO A 574 -33.45 16.21 22.02
CA PRO A 574 -34.29 17.19 22.71
C PRO A 574 -34.43 16.91 24.23
N PHE A 575 -33.51 16.15 24.82
CA PHE A 575 -33.60 15.62 26.17
C PHE A 575 -32.94 16.53 27.19
N SER A 576 -33.71 16.94 28.19
CA SER A 576 -33.28 17.91 29.19
C SER A 576 -32.42 17.35 30.34
N ASP A 577 -32.20 16.04 30.37
CA ASP A 577 -31.60 15.29 31.48
C ASP A 577 -30.46 14.36 31.07
N LEU A 578 -29.80 14.60 29.93
CA LEU A 578 -28.60 13.85 29.54
C LEU A 578 -27.39 14.30 30.36
N GLY A 579 -26.63 13.32 30.82
CA GLY A 579 -25.37 13.48 31.50
C GLY A 579 -24.18 13.49 30.54
N ALA A 580 -23.05 14.01 31.01
CA ALA A 580 -21.84 14.16 30.20
C ALA A 580 -21.17 12.83 29.80
N THR A 581 -21.51 11.71 30.45
CA THR A 581 -20.85 10.42 30.23
C THR A 581 -21.46 9.63 29.08
N LEU A 582 -22.80 9.59 28.98
CA LEU A 582 -23.52 8.80 27.98
C LEU A 582 -24.29 9.68 26.99
N GLY A 583 -24.28 11.01 27.18
CA GLY A 583 -25.12 11.93 26.43
C GLY A 583 -24.86 11.91 24.93
N SER A 584 -23.60 11.83 24.51
CA SER A 584 -23.23 11.76 23.09
C SER A 584 -23.71 10.46 22.44
N GLU A 585 -23.54 9.33 23.11
CA GLU A 585 -23.99 8.02 22.61
C GLU A 585 -25.51 7.93 22.56
N ILE A 586 -26.21 8.45 23.58
CA ILE A 586 -27.68 8.53 23.58
C ILE A 586 -28.18 9.45 22.46
N THR A 587 -27.41 10.50 22.13
CA THR A 587 -27.73 11.42 21.03
C THR A 587 -27.56 10.73 19.68
N ALA A 588 -26.45 10.00 19.47
CA ALA A 588 -26.25 9.18 18.27
C ALA A 588 -27.39 8.15 18.09
N ALA A 589 -27.79 7.47 19.17
CA ALA A 589 -28.93 6.56 19.15
C ALA A 589 -30.26 7.27 18.83
N TYR A 590 -30.42 8.54 19.22
CA TYR A 590 -31.62 9.32 18.91
C TYR A 590 -31.65 9.71 17.43
N ASP A 591 -30.52 10.17 16.90
CA ASP A 591 -30.37 10.60 15.51
C ASP A 591 -30.54 9.41 14.54
N ALA A 592 -30.06 8.22 14.94
CA ALA A 592 -30.31 6.97 14.25
C ALA A 592 -31.76 6.44 14.39
N GLY A 593 -32.61 7.11 15.16
CA GLY A 593 -34.02 6.75 15.37
C GLY A 593 -34.26 5.60 16.35
N LEU A 594 -33.22 5.13 17.04
CA LEU A 594 -33.27 3.96 17.92
C LEU A 594 -33.96 4.27 19.24
N VAL A 595 -33.78 5.48 19.75
CA VAL A 595 -34.35 5.89 21.04
C VAL A 595 -35.27 7.09 20.92
N GLN A 596 -36.21 7.18 21.86
CA GLN A 596 -37.09 8.33 22.02
C GLN A 596 -37.22 8.68 23.51
N GLY A 597 -37.44 9.97 23.78
CA GLY A 597 -37.70 10.49 25.12
C GLY A 597 -39.17 10.44 25.52
N HIS A 598 -39.42 10.87 26.74
CA HIS A 598 -40.75 10.93 27.33
C HIS A 598 -41.44 12.26 26.99
N LEU A 599 -42.78 12.29 27.12
CA LEU A 599 -43.59 13.48 26.84
C LEU A 599 -43.24 14.71 27.71
N ASP A 600 -42.52 14.52 28.81
CA ASP A 600 -42.03 15.58 29.69
C ASP A 600 -40.69 16.19 29.24
N GLY A 601 -40.13 15.72 28.11
CA GLY A 601 -38.85 16.19 27.57
C GLY A 601 -37.62 15.56 28.23
N THR A 602 -37.79 14.43 28.92
CA THR A 602 -36.70 13.68 29.57
C THR A 602 -36.43 12.35 28.88
N PHE A 603 -35.17 11.91 28.85
CA PHE A 603 -34.77 10.57 28.45
C PHE A 603 -34.83 9.59 29.63
N ARG A 604 -34.53 10.07 30.84
CA ARG A 604 -34.40 9.30 32.09
C ARG A 604 -33.20 8.35 32.06
N GLU A 605 -32.02 8.91 31.73
CA GLU A 605 -30.80 8.11 31.52
C GLU A 605 -30.45 7.19 32.69
N THR A 606 -30.66 7.64 33.94
CA THR A 606 -30.28 6.88 35.14
C THR A 606 -31.37 5.94 35.66
N ALA A 607 -32.55 5.91 35.02
CA ALA A 607 -33.62 5.01 35.42
C ALA A 607 -33.32 3.60 34.93
N SER A 608 -33.58 2.58 35.76
CA SER A 608 -33.53 1.18 35.32
C SER A 608 -34.48 0.98 34.14
N ILE A 609 -34.00 0.33 33.08
CA ILE A 609 -34.82 0.03 31.91
C ILE A 609 -35.69 -1.19 32.19
N THR A 610 -36.96 -1.14 31.77
CA THR A 610 -37.84 -2.31 31.84
C THR A 610 -37.64 -3.21 30.62
N ARG A 611 -38.04 -4.48 30.73
CA ARG A 611 -38.00 -5.42 29.60
C ARG A 611 -38.77 -4.91 28.38
N GLU A 612 -39.91 -4.26 28.58
CA GLU A 612 -40.69 -3.71 27.46
C GLU A 612 -40.05 -2.48 26.81
N GLU A 613 -39.34 -1.67 27.58
CA GLU A 613 -38.60 -0.53 27.05
C GLU A 613 -37.36 -1.00 26.28
N MET A 614 -36.66 -2.02 26.79
CA MET A 614 -35.53 -2.63 26.12
C MET A 614 -35.94 -3.24 24.78
N ALA A 615 -37.07 -3.97 24.75
CA ALA A 615 -37.59 -4.57 23.53
C ALA A 615 -37.95 -3.54 22.46
N VAL A 616 -38.45 -2.36 22.85
CA VAL A 616 -38.75 -1.28 21.89
C VAL A 616 -37.48 -0.69 21.26
N ILE A 617 -36.39 -0.56 22.03
CA ILE A 617 -35.11 -0.08 21.49
C ILE A 617 -34.52 -1.14 20.57
N ALA A 618 -34.53 -2.42 20.97
CA ALA A 618 -34.06 -3.53 20.14
C ALA A 618 -34.86 -3.66 18.83
N ALA A 619 -36.19 -3.49 18.88
CA ALA A 619 -37.04 -3.48 17.70
C ALA A 619 -36.65 -2.40 16.67
N ARG A 620 -36.33 -1.20 17.14
CA ARG A 620 -35.89 -0.11 16.25
C ARG A 620 -34.50 -0.34 15.70
N ALA A 621 -33.62 -0.94 16.48
CA ALA A 621 -32.32 -1.37 16.00
C ALA A 621 -32.45 -2.45 14.91
N TYR A 622 -33.37 -3.40 15.08
CA TYR A 622 -33.68 -4.39 14.05
C TYR A 622 -34.12 -3.72 12.75
N GLU A 623 -35.08 -2.80 12.82
CA GLU A 623 -35.57 -2.05 11.65
C GLU A 623 -34.47 -1.19 11.00
N HIS A 624 -33.59 -0.62 11.82
CA HIS A 624 -32.47 0.19 11.35
C HIS A 624 -31.44 -0.64 10.57
N VAL A 625 -31.04 -1.79 11.12
CA VAL A 625 -30.00 -2.64 10.53
C VAL A 625 -30.53 -3.41 9.32
N THR A 626 -31.71 -4.02 9.44
CA THR A 626 -32.27 -4.88 8.39
C THR A 626 -33.01 -4.10 7.29
N GLY A 627 -33.49 -2.89 7.59
CA GLY A 627 -34.41 -2.15 6.72
C GLY A 627 -35.81 -2.75 6.62
N GLU A 628 -36.13 -3.78 7.42
CA GLU A 628 -37.44 -4.45 7.45
C GLU A 628 -38.24 -4.08 8.72
N ASP A 629 -39.56 -3.94 8.58
CA ASP A 629 -40.45 -3.77 9.74
C ASP A 629 -40.33 -4.97 10.69
N VAL A 630 -40.41 -4.76 12.02
CA VAL A 630 -40.39 -5.89 12.94
C VAL A 630 -41.53 -6.88 12.66
N PRO A 631 -41.30 -8.21 12.75
CA PRO A 631 -42.34 -9.19 12.50
C PRO A 631 -43.54 -9.03 13.45
N THR A 632 -44.75 -9.29 12.93
CA THR A 632 -45.94 -9.32 13.78
C THR A 632 -45.97 -10.62 14.59
N LEU A 633 -46.09 -10.51 15.91
CA LEU A 633 -46.20 -11.68 16.80
C LEU A 633 -47.36 -12.60 16.38
N GLY A 634 -47.04 -13.87 16.16
CA GLY A 634 -48.01 -14.91 15.86
C GLY A 634 -48.84 -15.39 17.06
N GLU A 635 -49.39 -16.61 16.97
CA GLU A 635 -49.98 -17.27 18.15
C GLU A 635 -48.90 -17.50 19.21
N HIS A 636 -49.07 -16.90 20.39
CA HIS A 636 -48.13 -17.00 21.50
C HIS A 636 -48.76 -17.63 22.75
N ASN A 637 -47.93 -18.21 23.61
CA ASN A 637 -48.34 -18.82 24.89
C ASN A 637 -47.92 -18.00 26.12
N HIS A 638 -47.57 -16.71 25.94
CA HIS A 638 -47.20 -15.82 27.03
C HIS A 638 -48.43 -15.31 27.80
N PRO A 639 -48.64 -15.73 29.07
CA PRO A 639 -49.86 -15.48 29.81
C PRO A 639 -50.02 -14.03 30.29
N ASP A 640 -48.94 -13.25 30.28
CA ASP A 640 -48.85 -11.87 30.75
C ASP A 640 -48.57 -10.86 29.63
N PHE A 641 -48.67 -11.27 28.35
CA PHE A 641 -48.48 -10.35 27.22
C PHE A 641 -49.52 -9.21 27.21
N ASP A 642 -50.70 -9.42 27.79
CA ASP A 642 -51.72 -8.38 27.97
C ASP A 642 -51.29 -7.26 28.94
N GLN A 643 -50.19 -7.45 29.68
CA GLN A 643 -49.58 -6.44 30.55
C GLN A 643 -48.57 -5.53 29.84
N VAL A 644 -48.18 -5.86 28.60
CA VAL A 644 -47.29 -5.01 27.78
C VAL A 644 -47.98 -3.67 27.51
N ALA A 645 -47.27 -2.57 27.73
CA ALA A 645 -47.84 -1.25 27.47
C ALA A 645 -48.15 -1.07 25.97
N ALA A 646 -49.22 -0.34 25.66
CA ALA A 646 -49.66 -0.14 24.27
C ALA A 646 -48.57 0.39 23.33
N PHE A 647 -47.60 1.17 23.82
CA PHE A 647 -46.48 1.68 23.03
C PHE A 647 -45.43 0.60 22.69
N ALA A 648 -45.40 -0.50 23.43
CA ALA A 648 -44.40 -1.56 23.34
C ALA A 648 -44.94 -2.85 22.72
N VAL A 649 -46.25 -2.98 22.48
CA VAL A 649 -46.86 -4.24 21.99
C VAL A 649 -46.23 -4.72 20.69
N GLU A 650 -46.02 -3.82 19.74
CA GLU A 650 -45.44 -4.14 18.42
C GLU A 650 -43.97 -4.56 18.56
N GLY A 651 -43.12 -3.70 19.13
CA GLY A 651 -41.70 -3.99 19.32
C GLY A 651 -41.44 -5.23 20.19
N PHE A 652 -42.13 -5.36 21.34
CA PHE A 652 -41.99 -6.54 22.20
C PHE A 652 -42.44 -7.80 21.46
N GLY A 653 -43.58 -7.75 20.77
CA GLY A 653 -44.08 -8.87 19.98
C GLY A 653 -43.10 -9.31 18.90
N GLY A 654 -42.59 -8.37 18.11
CA GLY A 654 -41.59 -8.68 17.07
C GLY A 654 -40.29 -9.23 17.63
N MET A 655 -39.83 -8.70 18.77
CA MET A 655 -38.63 -9.21 19.43
C MET A 655 -38.80 -10.63 20.02
N ILE A 656 -40.03 -11.07 20.30
CA ILE A 656 -40.31 -12.48 20.60
C ILE A 656 -40.24 -13.33 19.33
N GLU A 657 -40.80 -12.85 18.22
CA GLU A 657 -40.85 -13.60 16.95
C GLU A 657 -39.46 -13.84 16.36
N VAL A 658 -38.56 -12.86 16.45
CA VAL A 658 -37.14 -13.02 16.05
C VAL A 658 -36.31 -13.79 17.10
N GLY A 659 -36.91 -14.24 18.20
CA GLY A 659 -36.26 -15.06 19.22
C GLY A 659 -35.38 -14.30 20.22
N LEU A 660 -35.42 -12.96 20.23
CA LEU A 660 -34.59 -12.14 21.11
C LEU A 660 -35.14 -12.08 22.54
N PHE A 661 -36.46 -12.12 22.70
CA PHE A 661 -37.13 -12.11 24.00
C PHE A 661 -37.92 -13.40 24.22
N GLU A 662 -37.71 -14.01 25.38
CA GLU A 662 -38.39 -15.22 25.80
C GLU A 662 -39.02 -15.06 27.19
N GLY A 663 -40.04 -15.88 27.46
CA GLY A 663 -40.65 -15.99 28.78
C GLY A 663 -39.79 -16.81 29.74
N ASN A 664 -40.04 -16.68 31.03
CA ASN A 664 -39.43 -17.55 32.04
C ASN A 664 -39.92 -19.02 31.90
N LEU A 665 -39.51 -19.91 32.82
CA LEU A 665 -39.92 -21.32 32.80
C LEU A 665 -41.44 -21.56 32.85
N ASP A 666 -42.20 -20.58 33.36
CA ASP A 666 -43.66 -20.59 33.41
C ASP A 666 -44.30 -19.87 32.19
N GLY A 667 -43.48 -19.39 31.25
CA GLY A 667 -43.86 -18.69 30.03
C GLY A 667 -44.12 -17.19 30.21
N GLU A 668 -43.92 -16.62 31.40
CA GLU A 668 -44.19 -15.20 31.69
C GLU A 668 -43.05 -14.30 31.17
N LEU A 669 -43.41 -13.23 30.46
CA LEU A 669 -42.48 -12.27 29.86
C LEU A 669 -42.00 -11.19 30.82
N MET A 670 -42.77 -10.93 31.88
CA MET A 670 -42.52 -9.92 32.91
C MET A 670 -42.23 -8.53 32.32
N PRO A 671 -43.11 -7.95 31.49
CA PRO A 671 -42.79 -6.76 30.69
C PRO A 671 -42.43 -5.52 31.53
N LYS A 672 -42.91 -5.43 32.77
CA LYS A 672 -42.63 -4.33 33.70
C LYS A 672 -41.42 -4.55 34.60
N ALA A 673 -40.79 -5.72 34.54
CA ALA A 673 -39.59 -5.99 35.33
C ALA A 673 -38.41 -5.21 34.78
N ASN A 674 -37.52 -4.76 35.66
CA ASN A 674 -36.24 -4.20 35.27
C ASN A 674 -35.35 -5.29 34.67
N THR A 675 -34.49 -4.89 33.73
CA THR A 675 -33.54 -5.79 33.10
C THR A 675 -32.19 -5.76 33.81
N GLN A 676 -31.60 -6.92 34.04
CA GLN A 676 -30.24 -7.06 34.57
C GLN A 676 -29.18 -6.87 33.48
N ARG A 677 -27.96 -6.45 33.85
CA ARG A 677 -26.84 -6.27 32.91
C ARG A 677 -26.52 -7.51 32.08
N SER A 678 -26.60 -8.71 32.65
CA SER A 678 -26.37 -9.94 31.90
C SER A 678 -27.46 -10.21 30.85
N GLU A 679 -28.71 -9.83 31.13
CA GLU A 679 -29.81 -9.93 30.16
C GLU A 679 -29.66 -8.89 29.05
N ALA A 680 -29.23 -7.67 29.39
CA ALA A 680 -28.90 -6.66 28.39
C ALA A 680 -27.71 -7.07 27.50
N ALA A 681 -26.67 -7.68 28.08
CA ALA A 681 -25.53 -8.20 27.32
C ALA A 681 -25.98 -9.27 26.32
N LYS A 682 -26.82 -10.23 26.72
CA LYS A 682 -27.41 -11.21 25.80
C LYS A 682 -28.14 -10.54 24.64
N VAL A 683 -28.96 -9.53 24.93
CA VAL A 683 -29.74 -8.82 23.90
C VAL A 683 -28.82 -8.08 22.92
N VAL A 684 -27.85 -7.32 23.44
CA VAL A 684 -26.90 -6.57 22.61
C VAL A 684 -26.02 -7.51 21.77
N TYR A 685 -25.58 -8.64 22.35
CA TYR A 685 -24.84 -9.66 21.62
C TYR A 685 -25.60 -10.14 20.39
N TYR A 686 -26.88 -10.52 20.51
CA TYR A 686 -27.65 -10.96 19.34
C TYR A 686 -27.92 -9.83 18.35
N MET A 687 -28.01 -8.58 18.82
CA MET A 687 -28.15 -7.42 17.95
C MET A 687 -26.88 -7.14 17.14
N SER A 688 -25.70 -7.45 17.68
CA SER A 688 -24.42 -7.29 16.96
C SER A 688 -24.21 -8.33 15.85
N GLN A 689 -25.14 -9.28 15.69
CA GLN A 689 -25.10 -10.31 14.64
C GLN A 689 -26.12 -10.04 13.51
N TRP A 690 -26.77 -8.88 13.50
CA TRP A 690 -27.82 -8.53 12.53
C TRP A 690 -27.32 -7.86 11.27
#